data_AF-A0A7X7YVG7-F1
#
_entry.id   AF-A0A7X7YVG7-F1
#
_cell.length_a   1.000
_cell.length_b   1.000
_cell.length_c   1.000
_cell.angle_alpha   90.00
_cell.angle_beta   90.00
_cell.angle_gamma   90.00
#
_symmetry.space_group_name_H-M   'P 1'
#
loop_
_entity.id
_entity.type
_entity.pdbx_description
1 polymer ?
#
loop_
_entity_poly.entity_id
_entity_poly.type
_entity_poly.pdbx_seq_one_letter_code
_entity_poly.pdbx_strand_id
1 'polypeptide(L)'
;MEDDLMKRFDSILLLVCMAGSTLPCDHARAITLRVDSHSRQLVSQAQTWRFFRGTEPPSMPQEAWRQVDFNDSSWGIGLAGFGFGDSDDTTLLNDMQGHYLSVYIRKDFFLDSVNVGATVELTVDYDDGFIAYLNGREVARRSMPPGEASHTTAASSSREAGAPETISLGFAGDLLSEGRNVLAIEGHNSSLTSSDFSLIPYLRLVSGEAHNGEVPIVSTDQVVVTASTNAGGTVRLLIGDVPAVLDAQRGQWDVGVPLVSGLNTIVAKAFDAAGNEIDSGSLQVIYVPTENHLAGELSQDVTLAGAWALDEAVVVPAGRVLTVRPGTFVLMRQGGSILVKGRLLALGTRDEPIHLTHYGDGVAWKQIQFVEAADSRLDHCIIEYADSAGSHQDYYEPGSRNYHEAVVVLACHLDVNECTFQRLPNDSVSAEGDALAVISDDPDHPGEASANILGCRFLSIGQGVHTRYSYVLVEDCYFTAKHGDNDDVDLWGESTPPPVIRHNTFWYPAHDDAINPTRCSAVIEGNLIVGTDDHGMVLRDKGSPIVINNVIIDCANGGIAIENSNTAYLLNNTIVDCGRGLRLFDLGRWDAPYHLNPGGGTATVVNCIIWDCPQPIALADSSNTGIADRGSHVTVLHCDIQGGRNGVSVSGQQSTVLWGQGNLSADPLFADPAHLDFHLLPGSPAIDAADTLEAPDTDYDGNPRPAGAAADMGAYEAQP
;
A
#
# COMPACT_ATOMS: atom_id res chain seq x y z
N MET A 1 15.44 -1.30 -31.24
CA MET A 1 14.88 -0.54 -30.09
C MET A 1 15.60 -1.09 -28.86
N GLU A 2 16.93 -0.99 -28.88
CA GLU A 2 17.84 -1.76 -28.00
C GLU A 2 18.73 -0.86 -27.14
N ASP A 3 18.66 0.46 -27.34
CA ASP A 3 19.54 1.44 -26.69
C ASP A 3 18.96 2.06 -25.41
N ASP A 4 17.76 1.61 -24.99
CA ASP A 4 16.99 2.21 -23.87
C ASP A 4 16.72 1.25 -22.69
N LEU A 5 17.00 -0.05 -22.83
CA LEU A 5 16.94 -1.02 -21.71
C LEU A 5 18.26 -1.09 -20.92
N MET A 6 19.42 -1.09 -21.58
CA MET A 6 20.72 -1.17 -20.89
C MET A 6 21.11 0.11 -20.11
N LYS A 7 20.51 1.27 -20.41
CA LYS A 7 20.83 2.54 -19.69
C LYS A 7 20.08 2.70 -18.37
N ARG A 8 19.16 1.81 -18.03
CA ARG A 8 18.39 1.86 -16.77
C ARG A 8 18.92 0.96 -15.66
N PHE A 9 19.91 0.10 -15.94
CA PHE A 9 20.44 -0.86 -14.96
C PHE A 9 21.68 -0.38 -14.18
N ASP A 10 22.25 0.78 -14.50
CA ASP A 10 23.47 1.29 -13.85
C ASP A 10 23.23 2.10 -12.55
N SER A 11 22.00 2.16 -12.02
CA SER A 11 21.66 3.08 -10.91
C SER A 11 21.24 2.45 -9.60
N ILE A 12 21.21 1.11 -9.45
CA ILE A 12 20.77 0.49 -8.20
C ILE A 12 21.72 -0.66 -7.80
N LEU A 13 22.65 -0.32 -6.88
CA LEU A 13 23.24 -1.19 -5.84
C LEU A 13 24.43 -2.12 -6.21
N LEU A 14 25.68 -1.63 -6.10
CA LEU A 14 26.77 -2.12 -5.21
C LEU A 14 28.15 -1.51 -5.59
N LEU A 15 28.64 -0.52 -4.84
CA LEU A 15 30.04 -0.50 -4.39
C LEU A 15 30.26 0.55 -3.29
N VAL A 16 30.13 0.11 -2.04
CA VAL A 16 30.75 0.77 -0.89
C VAL A 16 32.10 0.11 -0.64
N CYS A 17 33.12 0.94 -0.46
CA CYS A 17 34.48 0.71 0.05
C CYS A 17 35.65 0.67 -0.96
N MET A 18 36.50 1.69 -0.77
CA MET A 18 37.97 1.72 -0.96
C MET A 18 38.51 2.38 -2.22
N ALA A 19 38.41 3.72 -2.27
CA ALA A 19 39.48 4.57 -2.78
C ALA A 19 39.45 5.94 -2.08
N GLY A 20 40.52 6.25 -1.34
CA GLY A 20 40.69 7.50 -0.63
C GLY A 20 40.92 8.67 -1.57
N SER A 21 39.92 9.54 -1.67
CA SER A 21 40.09 10.95 -1.97
C SER A 21 39.08 11.73 -1.14
N THR A 22 39.57 12.43 -0.12
CA THR A 22 38.77 13.36 0.68
C THR A 22 38.39 14.56 -0.18
N LEU A 23 37.31 14.41 -0.95
CA LEU A 23 36.45 15.54 -1.29
C LEU A 23 35.55 15.76 -0.07
N PRO A 24 35.47 16.97 0.49
CA PRO A 24 34.48 17.23 1.53
C PRO A 24 33.11 17.00 0.89
N CYS A 25 32.44 15.94 1.32
CA CYS A 25 31.00 15.81 1.17
C CYS A 25 30.40 16.97 1.98
N ASP A 26 30.09 18.07 1.30
CA ASP A 26 29.24 19.12 1.86
C ASP A 26 27.95 18.40 2.24
N HIS A 27 27.69 18.33 3.55
CA HIS A 27 26.48 17.71 4.07
C HIS A 27 25.29 18.34 3.35
N ALA A 28 24.39 17.48 2.85
CA ALA A 28 23.19 17.87 2.13
C ALA A 28 22.54 19.10 2.77
N ARG A 29 22.63 20.23 2.06
CA ARG A 29 21.82 21.41 2.35
C ARG A 29 20.42 21.06 1.85
N ALA A 30 19.51 20.83 2.78
CA ALA A 30 18.10 20.66 2.49
C ALA A 30 17.32 21.47 3.51
N ILE A 31 16.53 22.43 3.01
CA ILE A 31 15.51 23.09 3.82
C ILE A 31 14.60 22.00 4.36
N THR A 32 14.45 21.92 5.68
CA THR A 32 13.49 21.00 6.30
C THR A 32 12.14 21.69 6.33
N LEU A 33 11.16 21.07 5.68
CA LEU A 33 9.77 21.53 5.64
C LEU A 33 8.92 20.64 6.53
N ARG A 34 7.95 21.24 7.23
CA ARG A 34 6.92 20.52 7.98
C ARG A 34 5.58 21.20 7.79
N VAL A 35 4.52 20.40 7.76
CA VAL A 35 3.17 20.90 8.03
C VAL A 35 3.01 20.89 9.54
N ASP A 36 2.71 22.04 10.15
CA ASP A 36 2.44 22.06 11.58
C ASP A 36 1.09 21.36 11.86
N SER A 37 1.08 20.42 12.81
CA SER A 37 -0.12 19.74 13.32
C SER A 37 -1.30 20.71 13.43
N HIS A 38 -2.42 20.39 12.78
CA HIS A 38 -3.54 21.31 12.59
C HIS A 38 -4.18 21.65 13.93
N SER A 39 -3.74 22.77 14.52
CA SER A 39 -4.41 23.34 15.68
C SER A 39 -5.35 24.46 15.26
N ARG A 40 -6.66 24.22 15.33
CA ARG A 40 -7.67 25.26 15.13
C ARG A 40 -8.06 25.83 16.48
N GLN A 41 -7.73 27.08 16.75
CA GLN A 41 -8.15 27.73 17.98
C GLN A 41 -9.65 28.04 17.93
N LEU A 42 -10.42 27.49 18.86
CA LEU A 42 -11.86 27.70 19.00
C LEU A 42 -12.15 28.90 19.91
N VAL A 43 -11.36 29.04 20.97
CA VAL A 43 -11.41 30.15 21.92
C VAL A 43 -9.98 30.59 22.20
N SER A 44 -9.65 31.87 22.01
CA SER A 44 -8.28 32.40 22.17
C SER A 44 -8.10 33.18 23.48
N GLN A 45 -6.87 33.28 23.98
CA GLN A 45 -6.49 33.90 25.27
C GLN A 45 -6.90 35.38 25.42
N ALA A 46 -7.08 36.13 24.33
CA ALA A 46 -7.42 37.56 24.36
C ALA A 46 -8.87 37.86 23.96
N GLN A 47 -9.78 36.89 24.09
CA GLN A 47 -11.19 37.11 23.76
C GLN A 47 -11.98 37.70 24.92
N THR A 48 -13.09 38.35 24.58
CA THR A 48 -14.09 38.79 25.54
C THR A 48 -14.98 37.63 25.96
N TRP A 49 -15.22 37.53 27.27
CA TRP A 49 -16.04 36.53 27.94
C TRP A 49 -17.15 37.21 28.75
N ARG A 50 -18.22 36.45 29.01
CA ARG A 50 -19.20 36.78 30.04
C ARG A 50 -18.71 36.26 31.38
N PHE A 51 -18.86 37.04 32.45
CA PHE A 51 -18.47 36.60 33.78
C PHE A 51 -19.46 37.00 34.88
N PHE A 52 -19.52 36.18 35.92
CA PHE A 52 -20.38 36.35 37.08
C PHE A 52 -19.58 36.09 38.36
N ARG A 53 -19.71 37.01 39.33
CA ARG A 53 -19.06 36.90 40.65
C ARG A 53 -19.86 35.94 41.51
N GLY A 54 -19.20 34.97 42.14
CA GLY A 54 -19.83 33.96 42.99
C GLY A 54 -20.29 34.47 44.35
N THR A 55 -20.95 35.62 44.43
CA THR A 55 -21.60 36.11 45.66
C THR A 55 -22.94 35.42 45.93
N GLU A 56 -23.50 34.78 44.90
CA GLU A 56 -24.71 33.97 44.92
C GLU A 56 -24.65 32.91 43.80
N PRO A 57 -25.60 31.95 43.71
CA PRO A 57 -25.62 31.00 42.61
C PRO A 57 -25.82 31.70 41.24
N PRO A 58 -25.07 31.31 40.19
CA PRO A 58 -25.13 31.95 38.87
C PRO A 58 -26.46 31.71 38.11
N SER A 59 -27.22 30.70 38.50
CA SER A 59 -28.54 30.39 37.94
C SER A 59 -29.40 29.60 38.92
N MET A 60 -30.71 29.55 38.65
CA MET A 60 -31.66 28.65 39.31
C MET A 60 -32.47 27.90 38.24
N PRO A 61 -32.35 26.57 38.12
CA PRO A 61 -31.50 25.68 38.93
C PRO A 61 -29.99 25.90 38.69
N GLN A 62 -29.15 25.42 39.62
CA GLN A 62 -27.72 25.76 39.68
C GLN A 62 -26.91 25.27 38.48
N GLU A 63 -27.41 24.29 37.74
CA GLU A 63 -26.79 23.72 36.55
C GLU A 63 -27.10 24.47 35.26
N ALA A 64 -28.13 25.33 35.26
CA ALA A 64 -28.64 25.94 34.04
C ALA A 64 -27.59 26.83 33.35
N TRP A 65 -26.76 27.55 34.11
CA TRP A 65 -25.67 28.37 33.55
C TRP A 65 -24.59 27.57 32.82
N ARG A 66 -24.62 26.24 32.79
CA ARG A 66 -23.68 25.42 32.00
C ARG A 66 -24.19 25.12 30.59
N GLN A 67 -25.50 25.31 30.36
CA GLN A 67 -26.19 24.91 29.13
C GLN A 67 -26.02 25.95 28.00
N VAL A 68 -26.11 25.46 26.75
CA VAL A 68 -25.92 26.26 25.53
C VAL A 68 -26.97 27.37 25.39
N ASP A 69 -28.19 27.13 25.88
CA ASP A 69 -29.35 28.01 25.75
C ASP A 69 -29.51 29.02 26.91
N PHE A 70 -28.68 28.94 27.95
CA PHE A 70 -28.73 29.88 29.06
C PHE A 70 -28.47 31.32 28.61
N ASN A 71 -29.29 32.24 29.14
CA ASN A 71 -29.20 33.66 28.85
C ASN A 71 -28.29 34.36 29.89
N ASP A 72 -27.03 34.60 29.50
CA ASP A 72 -26.01 35.31 30.29
C ASP A 72 -25.92 36.81 29.93
N SER A 73 -26.92 37.39 29.26
CA SER A 73 -26.87 38.79 28.83
C SER A 73 -26.72 39.80 29.98
N SER A 74 -27.16 39.43 31.19
CA SER A 74 -27.01 40.21 32.42
C SER A 74 -25.63 40.10 33.08
N TRP A 75 -24.79 39.15 32.63
CA TRP A 75 -23.45 38.95 33.18
C TRP A 75 -22.50 40.05 32.73
N GLY A 76 -21.47 40.30 33.55
CA GLY A 76 -20.39 41.21 33.21
C GLY A 76 -19.65 40.78 31.95
N ILE A 77 -18.93 41.71 31.33
CA ILE A 77 -18.14 41.48 30.13
C ILE A 77 -16.69 41.84 30.45
N GLY A 78 -15.75 40.94 30.18
CA GLY A 78 -14.32 41.14 30.42
C GLY A 78 -13.45 40.34 29.45
N LEU A 79 -12.18 40.71 29.29
CA LEU A 79 -11.20 39.90 28.57
C LEU A 79 -10.75 38.72 29.46
N ALA A 80 -10.40 37.58 28.87
CA ALA A 80 -9.80 36.47 29.62
C ALA A 80 -8.50 36.91 30.34
N GLY A 81 -8.22 36.27 31.49
CA GLY A 81 -7.36 36.80 32.54
C GLY A 81 -8.19 37.45 33.64
N PHE A 82 -8.98 36.63 34.32
CA PHE A 82 -9.84 37.07 35.41
C PHE A 82 -9.14 36.85 36.74
N GLY A 83 -8.89 37.93 37.49
CA GLY A 83 -8.14 37.77 38.73
C GLY A 83 -7.72 39.04 39.46
N PHE A 84 -6.91 38.86 40.51
CA PHE A 84 -6.39 39.91 41.38
C PHE A 84 -5.11 39.44 42.10
N GLY A 85 -4.29 40.38 42.58
CA GLY A 85 -3.20 40.11 43.55
C GLY A 85 -1.77 40.23 43.00
N ASP A 86 -1.57 40.03 41.71
CA ASP A 86 -0.25 39.91 41.03
C ASP A 86 -0.03 40.89 39.87
N SER A 87 -1.08 41.56 39.40
CA SER A 87 -1.07 42.58 38.34
C SER A 87 -0.79 42.06 36.92
N ASP A 88 -1.03 40.79 36.64
CA ASP A 88 -0.92 40.22 35.28
C ASP A 88 -2.29 39.89 34.64
N ASP A 89 -3.38 39.99 35.40
CA ASP A 89 -4.75 39.84 34.91
C ASP A 89 -5.27 41.00 34.06
N THR A 90 -6.12 40.67 33.08
CA THR A 90 -6.74 41.67 32.20
C THR A 90 -8.09 42.16 32.74
N THR A 91 -8.92 41.28 33.28
CA THR A 91 -10.17 41.60 33.99
C THR A 91 -9.94 41.52 35.49
N LEU A 92 -9.74 42.69 36.10
CA LEU A 92 -9.43 42.80 37.53
C LEU A 92 -10.65 42.56 38.42
N LEU A 93 -10.47 41.70 39.43
CA LEU A 93 -11.43 41.30 40.46
C LEU A 93 -11.01 41.78 41.85
N ASN A 94 -10.65 43.06 41.96
CA ASN A 94 -10.17 43.69 43.20
C ASN A 94 -11.15 43.61 44.38
N ASP A 95 -12.40 43.23 44.13
CA ASP A 95 -13.46 43.05 45.13
C ASP A 95 -13.61 41.59 45.61
N MET A 96 -12.80 40.65 45.14
CA MET A 96 -12.92 39.23 45.47
C MET A 96 -12.42 38.88 46.87
N GLN A 97 -11.25 39.40 47.27
CA GLN A 97 -10.61 39.09 48.54
C GLN A 97 -11.54 39.41 49.73
N GLY A 98 -11.88 38.39 50.51
CA GLY A 98 -12.76 38.48 51.67
C GLY A 98 -14.27 38.51 51.36
N HIS A 99 -14.67 38.46 50.08
CA HIS A 99 -16.07 38.64 49.66
C HIS A 99 -16.69 37.40 48.99
N TYR A 100 -16.01 36.78 48.01
CA TYR A 100 -16.52 35.60 47.31
C TYR A 100 -15.38 34.64 46.92
N LEU A 101 -15.69 33.34 46.82
CA LEU A 101 -14.71 32.29 46.55
C LEU A 101 -14.53 31.99 45.06
N SER A 102 -15.53 32.30 44.25
CA SER A 102 -15.64 31.74 42.91
C SER A 102 -16.00 32.76 41.85
N VAL A 103 -15.58 32.47 40.63
CA VAL A 103 -15.88 33.25 39.43
C VAL A 103 -16.36 32.30 38.36
N TYR A 104 -17.48 32.64 37.73
CA TYR A 104 -18.07 31.89 36.65
C TYR A 104 -17.84 32.63 35.35
N ILE A 105 -17.30 31.96 34.33
CA ILE A 105 -17.05 32.53 33.01
C ILE A 105 -17.72 31.70 31.92
N ARG A 106 -18.25 32.37 30.89
CA ARG A 106 -18.92 31.75 29.75
C ARG A 106 -18.47 32.37 28.44
N LYS A 107 -18.24 31.50 27.44
CA LYS A 107 -17.92 31.89 26.07
C LYS A 107 -18.66 31.03 25.07
N ASP A 108 -19.40 31.68 24.19
CA ASP A 108 -19.91 31.06 22.99
C ASP A 108 -18.88 31.11 21.85
N PHE A 109 -18.91 30.08 21.01
CA PHE A 109 -18.18 30.00 19.75
C PHE A 109 -19.01 29.19 18.74
N PHE A 110 -18.71 29.37 17.45
CA PHE A 110 -19.48 28.78 16.37
C PHE A 110 -18.60 27.87 15.50
N LEU A 111 -19.16 26.74 15.08
CA LEU A 111 -18.55 25.77 14.19
C LEU A 111 -19.43 25.57 12.96
N ASP A 112 -18.90 25.79 11.77
CA ASP A 112 -19.62 25.50 10.52
C ASP A 112 -19.72 23.98 10.26
N SER A 113 -18.72 23.23 10.73
CA SER A 113 -18.65 21.76 10.70
C SER A 113 -17.77 21.25 11.85
N VAL A 114 -17.95 19.99 12.23
CA VAL A 114 -17.14 19.32 13.27
C VAL A 114 -16.31 18.21 12.65
N ASN A 115 -14.97 18.33 12.72
CA ASN A 115 -14.08 17.20 12.44
C ASN A 115 -14.16 16.22 13.61
N VAL A 116 -14.98 15.19 13.49
CA VAL A 116 -15.28 14.25 14.58
C VAL A 116 -14.05 13.54 15.13
N GLY A 117 -13.00 13.37 14.34
CA GLY A 117 -11.73 12.73 14.72
C GLY A 117 -10.70 13.68 15.35
N ALA A 118 -10.96 14.99 15.38
CA ALA A 118 -10.08 15.94 16.06
C ALA A 118 -10.17 15.77 17.59
N THR A 119 -9.04 15.91 18.29
CA THR A 119 -8.99 15.97 19.75
C THR A 119 -9.29 17.39 20.22
N VAL A 120 -10.16 17.56 21.21
CA VAL A 120 -10.41 18.83 21.87
C VAL A 120 -9.42 19.01 23.02
N GLU A 121 -8.66 20.10 23.01
CA GLU A 121 -7.74 20.45 24.09
C GLU A 121 -8.12 21.77 24.74
N LEU A 122 -8.29 21.74 26.07
CA LEU A 122 -8.46 22.91 26.91
C LEU A 122 -7.13 23.20 27.59
N THR A 123 -6.65 24.44 27.48
CA THR A 123 -5.56 24.91 28.32
C THR A 123 -6.09 25.96 29.27
N VAL A 124 -5.70 25.84 30.54
CA VAL A 124 -6.07 26.80 31.58
C VAL A 124 -4.81 27.16 32.37
N ASP A 125 -4.51 28.45 32.45
CA ASP A 125 -3.68 28.97 33.53
C ASP A 125 -4.62 29.41 34.66
N TYR A 126 -4.39 28.91 35.86
CA TYR A 126 -5.30 29.09 37.00
C TYR A 126 -4.50 29.19 38.29
N ASP A 127 -5.09 29.64 39.39
CA ASP A 127 -4.49 29.47 40.72
C ASP A 127 -4.95 28.15 41.34
N ASP A 128 -5.93 28.20 42.23
CA ASP A 128 -6.26 27.13 43.15
C ASP A 128 -6.99 25.96 42.46
N GLY A 129 -8.22 26.17 41.98
CA GLY A 129 -9.01 25.11 41.34
C GLY A 129 -10.06 25.60 40.34
N PHE A 130 -10.47 24.71 39.44
CA PHE A 130 -11.54 24.99 38.48
C PHE A 130 -12.33 23.75 38.07
N ILE A 131 -13.52 23.97 37.52
CA ILE A 131 -14.32 22.98 36.80
C ILE A 131 -14.75 23.57 35.46
N ALA A 132 -14.51 22.85 34.37
CA ALA A 132 -14.86 23.25 33.02
C ALA A 132 -15.96 22.37 32.43
N TYR A 133 -16.87 23.03 31.70
CA TYR A 133 -18.03 22.45 31.06
C TYR A 133 -18.04 22.82 29.58
N LEU A 134 -18.35 21.85 28.73
CA LEU A 134 -18.55 22.05 27.31
C LEU A 134 -19.97 21.61 26.96
N ASN A 135 -20.78 22.53 26.45
CA ASN A 135 -22.18 22.28 26.12
C ASN A 135 -22.98 21.62 27.26
N GLY A 136 -22.73 22.02 28.51
CA GLY A 136 -23.40 21.49 29.70
C GLY A 136 -22.78 20.23 30.31
N ARG A 137 -21.83 19.58 29.64
CA ARG A 137 -21.13 18.39 30.14
C ARG A 137 -19.84 18.79 30.86
N GLU A 138 -19.58 18.24 32.04
CA GLU A 138 -18.28 18.41 32.72
C GLU A 138 -17.17 17.70 31.92
N VAL A 139 -16.14 18.45 31.55
CA VAL A 139 -15.02 17.96 30.72
C VAL A 139 -13.67 18.00 31.42
N ALA A 140 -13.49 18.87 32.43
CA ALA A 140 -12.28 18.90 33.24
C ALA A 140 -12.56 19.42 34.66
N ARG A 141 -11.81 18.89 35.63
CA ARG A 141 -11.82 19.32 37.03
C ARG A 141 -10.41 19.30 37.57
N ARG A 142 -9.97 20.39 38.21
CA ARG A 142 -8.66 20.49 38.89
C ARG A 142 -8.84 21.08 40.26
N SER A 143 -8.18 20.47 41.25
CA SER A 143 -8.16 20.90 42.66
C SER A 143 -9.54 21.19 43.27
N MET A 144 -10.61 20.55 42.80
CA MET A 144 -11.96 20.73 43.33
C MET A 144 -12.47 19.42 43.94
N PRO A 145 -13.23 19.46 45.06
CA PRO A 145 -13.76 18.26 45.69
C PRO A 145 -14.69 17.50 44.73
N PRO A 146 -14.83 16.18 44.86
CA PRO A 146 -15.79 15.42 44.04
C PRO A 146 -17.23 15.82 44.37
N GLY A 147 -18.10 15.82 43.36
CA GLY A 147 -19.52 16.17 43.48
C GLY A 147 -19.86 17.58 42.94
N GLU A 148 -21.13 17.97 43.10
CA GLU A 148 -21.61 19.30 42.71
C GLU A 148 -20.95 20.39 43.56
N ALA A 149 -20.31 21.35 42.90
CA ALA A 149 -19.73 22.53 43.53
C ALA A 149 -20.73 23.69 43.47
N SER A 150 -20.85 24.46 44.55
CA SER A 150 -21.59 25.72 44.60
C SER A 150 -20.63 26.91 44.66
N HIS A 151 -21.17 28.13 44.56
CA HIS A 151 -20.38 29.36 44.65
C HIS A 151 -19.59 29.52 45.96
N THR A 152 -19.90 28.73 46.99
CA THR A 152 -19.21 28.70 48.29
C THR A 152 -18.29 27.48 48.47
N THR A 153 -18.16 26.60 47.47
CA THR A 153 -17.28 25.44 47.55
C THR A 153 -15.83 25.91 47.42
N ALA A 154 -14.97 25.56 48.36
CA ALA A 154 -13.55 25.88 48.26
C ALA A 154 -12.78 24.86 47.41
N ALA A 155 -11.74 25.31 46.74
CA ALA A 155 -10.74 24.41 46.15
C ALA A 155 -10.09 23.53 47.25
N SER A 156 -9.78 22.28 46.90
CA SER A 156 -9.22 21.27 47.80
C SER A 156 -7.73 21.46 48.10
N SER A 157 -7.03 22.26 47.30
CA SER A 157 -5.61 22.56 47.44
C SER A 157 -5.33 23.97 46.92
N SER A 158 -4.27 24.58 47.41
CA SER A 158 -3.75 25.83 46.86
C SER A 158 -2.74 25.56 45.74
N ARG A 159 -2.75 26.37 44.69
CA ARG A 159 -1.85 26.32 43.53
C ARG A 159 -1.72 27.74 42.95
N GLU A 160 -0.56 28.03 42.37
CA GLU A 160 -0.26 29.32 41.72
C GLU A 160 -0.36 29.19 40.20
N ALA A 161 -0.79 30.27 39.55
CA ALA A 161 -0.75 30.48 38.11
C ALA A 161 0.68 30.74 37.59
N GLY A 162 0.82 30.86 36.27
CA GLY A 162 2.09 31.07 35.57
C GLY A 162 2.67 29.80 34.93
N ALA A 163 1.97 28.68 35.05
CA ALA A 163 2.28 27.43 34.36
C ALA A 163 0.99 26.81 33.79
N PRO A 164 0.55 27.24 32.60
CA PRO A 164 -0.68 26.76 31.97
C PRO A 164 -0.70 25.23 31.82
N GLU A 165 -1.82 24.60 32.16
CA GLU A 165 -2.02 23.15 31.99
C GLU A 165 -2.86 22.88 30.75
N THR A 166 -2.33 22.09 29.81
CA THR A 166 -3.09 21.57 28.66
C THR A 166 -3.71 20.21 28.99
N ILE A 167 -5.02 20.09 28.76
CA ILE A 167 -5.84 18.93 29.08
C ILE A 167 -6.52 18.44 27.80
N SER A 168 -6.26 17.19 27.44
CA SER A 168 -7.03 16.50 26.40
C SER A 168 -8.40 16.12 26.95
N LEU A 169 -9.46 16.59 26.29
CA LEU A 169 -10.85 16.39 26.71
C LEU A 169 -11.52 15.19 26.02
N GLY A 170 -10.90 14.67 24.95
CA GLY A 170 -11.46 13.61 24.09
C GLY A 170 -11.76 14.10 22.67
N PHE A 171 -12.50 13.30 21.90
CA PHE A 171 -12.81 13.59 20.50
C PHE A 171 -13.89 14.66 20.34
N ALA A 172 -13.75 15.50 19.30
CA ALA A 172 -14.68 16.57 18.99
C ALA A 172 -16.09 16.06 18.69
N GLY A 173 -16.21 14.89 18.06
CA GLY A 173 -17.53 14.27 17.78
C GLY A 173 -18.35 13.96 19.04
N ASP A 174 -17.70 13.76 20.18
CA ASP A 174 -18.36 13.46 21.46
C ASP A 174 -18.74 14.71 22.28
N LEU A 175 -18.19 15.86 21.89
CA LEU A 175 -18.11 17.05 22.75
C LEU A 175 -18.70 18.31 22.10
N LEU A 176 -18.64 18.40 20.78
CA LEU A 176 -18.99 19.60 20.01
C LEU A 176 -20.11 19.30 19.02
N SER A 177 -20.91 20.32 18.74
CA SER A 177 -21.99 20.27 17.75
C SER A 177 -21.72 21.28 16.64
N GLU A 178 -22.26 21.05 15.45
CA GLU A 178 -22.34 22.09 14.42
C GLU A 178 -23.21 23.25 14.92
N GLY A 179 -22.83 24.47 14.55
CA GLY A 179 -23.44 25.70 15.04
C GLY A 179 -22.86 26.16 16.38
N ARG A 180 -23.73 26.62 17.28
CA ARG A 180 -23.34 27.29 18.53
C ARG A 180 -22.91 26.28 19.59
N ASN A 181 -21.73 26.52 20.17
CA ASN A 181 -21.20 25.78 21.31
C ASN A 181 -20.88 26.76 22.45
N VAL A 182 -20.82 26.25 23.69
CA VAL A 182 -20.49 27.05 24.88
C VAL A 182 -19.43 26.35 25.72
N LEU A 183 -18.34 27.07 26.00
CA LEU A 183 -17.38 26.75 27.06
C LEU A 183 -17.74 27.56 28.31
N ALA A 184 -17.96 26.88 29.42
CA ALA A 184 -18.33 27.46 30.70
C ALA A 184 -17.37 26.95 31.78
N ILE A 185 -16.80 27.83 32.60
CA ILE A 185 -15.79 27.46 33.60
C ILE A 185 -16.13 28.16 34.92
N GLU A 186 -16.03 27.42 36.03
CA GLU A 186 -16.01 27.98 37.37
C GLU A 186 -14.61 27.85 37.96
N GLY A 187 -14.00 28.97 38.32
CA GLY A 187 -12.76 29.00 39.10
C GLY A 187 -13.07 29.27 40.56
N HIS A 188 -12.31 28.65 41.46
CA HIS A 188 -12.52 28.69 42.91
C HIS A 188 -11.20 28.86 43.65
N ASN A 189 -11.20 29.75 44.64
CA ASN A 189 -10.16 29.82 45.64
C ASN A 189 -10.35 28.78 46.75
N SER A 190 -9.24 28.38 47.35
CA SER A 190 -9.16 27.50 48.52
C SER A 190 -9.60 28.19 49.81
N SER A 191 -9.60 29.53 49.82
CA SER A 191 -9.94 30.37 50.97
C SER A 191 -10.51 31.72 50.55
N LEU A 192 -11.45 32.27 51.35
CA LEU A 192 -11.95 33.64 51.17
C LEU A 192 -10.86 34.68 51.36
N THR A 193 -9.78 34.33 52.05
CA THR A 193 -8.64 35.22 52.32
C THR A 193 -7.45 34.92 51.42
N SER A 194 -7.64 34.27 50.26
CA SER A 194 -6.54 34.07 49.29
C SER A 194 -5.87 35.40 48.94
N SER A 195 -4.56 35.37 48.68
CA SER A 195 -3.80 36.56 48.26
C SER A 195 -4.12 36.98 46.85
N ASP A 196 -4.57 36.04 46.04
CA ASP A 196 -4.68 36.10 44.59
C ASP A 196 -5.82 35.20 44.07
N PHE A 197 -6.10 35.38 42.78
CA PHE A 197 -6.88 34.49 41.94
C PHE A 197 -6.48 34.75 40.50
N SER A 198 -6.31 33.70 39.70
CA SER A 198 -6.05 33.80 38.27
C SER A 198 -6.87 32.76 37.50
N LEU A 199 -7.44 33.13 36.34
CA LEU A 199 -8.16 32.21 35.45
C LEU A 199 -8.10 32.67 33.97
N ILE A 200 -7.27 31.97 33.19
CA ILE A 200 -6.98 32.25 31.77
C ILE A 200 -7.18 30.98 30.93
N PRO A 201 -8.39 30.75 30.36
CA PRO A 201 -8.65 29.60 29.52
C PRO A 201 -8.50 29.89 28.01
N TYR A 202 -8.14 28.86 27.25
CA TYR A 202 -8.30 28.82 25.80
C TYR A 202 -8.54 27.39 25.30
N LEU A 203 -9.21 27.24 24.16
CA LEU A 203 -9.68 25.95 23.63
C LEU A 203 -9.22 25.80 22.18
N ARG A 204 -8.69 24.62 21.82
CA ARG A 204 -8.30 24.30 20.44
C ARG A 204 -8.75 22.90 20.03
N LEU A 205 -8.92 22.70 18.73
CA LEU A 205 -8.94 21.38 18.12
C LEU A 205 -7.54 21.03 17.66
N VAL A 206 -7.13 19.79 17.87
CA VAL A 206 -5.92 19.19 17.32
C VAL A 206 -6.35 17.96 16.55
N SER A 207 -6.34 17.99 15.22
CA SER A 207 -6.47 16.75 14.45
C SER A 207 -5.10 16.07 14.42
N GLY A 208 -5.06 14.80 14.81
CA GLY A 208 -3.87 13.97 14.60
C GLY A 208 -3.48 14.04 13.12
N GLU A 209 -2.17 14.09 12.86
CA GLU A 209 -1.68 14.07 11.49
C GLU A 209 -1.95 12.66 10.93
N ALA A 210 -2.97 12.53 10.08
CA ALA A 210 -3.08 11.35 9.24
C ALA A 210 -1.97 11.47 8.19
N HIS A 211 -1.22 10.39 7.98
CA HIS A 211 -0.16 10.33 6.99
C HIS A 211 -0.39 9.16 6.05
N ASN A 212 -0.01 9.31 4.79
CA ASN A 212 0.11 8.22 3.83
C ASN A 212 1.61 7.98 3.65
N GLY A 213 2.21 7.16 4.51
CA GLY A 213 3.66 7.07 4.62
C GLY A 213 4.28 8.41 5.04
N GLU A 214 5.16 8.99 4.22
CA GLU A 214 5.79 10.29 4.53
C GLU A 214 4.92 11.50 4.17
N VAL A 215 3.74 11.29 3.57
CA VAL A 215 2.91 12.37 3.03
C VAL A 215 1.77 12.70 4.00
N PRO A 216 1.74 13.90 4.61
CA PRO A 216 0.64 14.33 5.46
C PRO A 216 -0.66 14.46 4.67
N ILE A 217 -1.76 14.04 5.30
CA ILE A 217 -3.12 14.18 4.81
C ILE A 217 -3.81 15.29 5.62
N VAL A 218 -4.40 16.25 4.93
CA VAL A 218 -5.01 17.44 5.52
C VAL A 218 -6.43 17.65 5.01
N SER A 219 -7.28 18.28 5.81
CA SER A 219 -8.69 18.54 5.47
C SER A 219 -9.01 20.02 5.23
N THR A 220 -7.99 20.88 5.22
CA THR A 220 -8.12 22.32 4.96
C THR A 220 -7.40 22.71 3.68
N ASP A 221 -8.01 23.63 2.93
CA ASP A 221 -7.47 24.19 1.68
C ASP A 221 -6.30 25.16 1.92
N GLN A 222 -5.92 25.38 3.18
CA GLN A 222 -4.70 26.08 3.56
C GLN A 222 -3.99 25.34 4.69
N VAL A 223 -2.65 25.32 4.62
CA VAL A 223 -1.78 24.79 5.67
C VAL A 223 -0.71 25.81 6.02
N VAL A 224 -0.30 25.84 7.29
CA VAL A 224 0.92 26.56 7.68
C VAL A 224 2.09 25.62 7.49
N VAL A 225 3.03 26.04 6.65
CA VAL A 225 4.28 25.32 6.42
C VAL A 225 5.37 26.02 7.19
N THR A 226 6.09 25.25 8.00
CA THR A 226 7.26 25.70 8.73
C THR A 226 8.52 25.18 8.05
N ALA A 227 9.51 26.05 7.92
CA ALA A 227 10.77 25.76 7.26
C ALA A 227 11.96 26.12 8.14
N SER A 228 12.94 25.25 8.19
CA SER A 228 14.25 25.52 8.79
C SER A 228 15.36 25.25 7.78
N THR A 229 16.40 26.10 7.81
CA THR A 229 17.58 25.95 6.96
C THR A 229 18.84 26.20 7.78
N ASN A 230 19.87 25.42 7.51
CA ASN A 230 21.20 25.61 8.09
C ASN A 230 22.10 26.48 7.19
N ALA A 231 21.59 26.97 6.06
CA ALA A 231 22.34 27.81 5.14
C ALA A 231 22.54 29.22 5.73
N GLY A 232 23.76 29.45 6.24
CA GLY A 232 24.17 30.77 6.72
C GLY A 232 24.07 31.84 5.62
N GLY A 233 23.59 33.03 5.98
CA GLY A 233 23.40 34.13 5.03
C GLY A 233 22.02 34.16 4.35
N THR A 234 21.10 33.28 4.73
CA THR A 234 19.69 33.36 4.33
C THR A 234 19.07 34.67 4.79
N VAL A 235 18.65 35.51 3.83
CA VAL A 235 17.93 36.78 4.12
C VAL A 235 16.48 36.72 3.69
N ARG A 236 16.12 35.77 2.82
CA ARG A 236 14.77 35.60 2.29
C ARG A 236 14.53 34.12 2.04
N LEU A 237 13.38 33.62 2.48
CA LEU A 237 12.90 32.28 2.18
C LEU A 237 11.56 32.39 1.46
N LEU A 238 11.43 31.72 0.33
CA LEU A 238 10.16 31.57 -0.40
C LEU A 238 9.66 30.14 -0.21
N ILE A 239 8.37 29.97 0.02
CA ILE A 239 7.69 28.66 0.00
C ILE A 239 6.57 28.77 -1.05
N GLY A 240 6.65 27.93 -2.09
CA GLY A 240 6.05 28.25 -3.37
C GLY A 240 6.58 29.60 -3.87
N ASP A 241 5.67 30.50 -4.20
CA ASP A 241 5.99 31.87 -4.62
C ASP A 241 5.81 32.91 -3.50
N VAL A 242 5.52 32.47 -2.27
CA VAL A 242 5.18 33.36 -1.16
C VAL A 242 6.39 33.54 -0.22
N PRO A 243 6.77 34.79 0.12
CA PRO A 243 7.78 35.04 1.15
C PRO A 243 7.33 34.52 2.51
N ALA A 244 8.12 33.64 3.11
CA ALA A 244 7.89 33.18 4.47
C ALA A 244 8.36 34.21 5.50
N VAL A 245 7.76 34.17 6.70
CA VAL A 245 8.06 35.09 7.79
C VAL A 245 8.90 34.37 8.84
N LEU A 246 10.06 34.93 9.20
CA LEU A 246 10.90 34.37 10.26
C LEU A 246 10.31 34.65 11.64
N ASP A 247 9.93 33.60 12.36
CA ASP A 247 9.74 33.64 13.81
C ASP A 247 11.11 33.64 14.49
N ALA A 248 11.52 34.81 14.98
CA ALA A 248 12.82 35.00 15.63
C ALA A 248 12.96 34.27 16.99
N GLN A 249 11.85 33.86 17.62
CA GLN A 249 11.89 33.11 18.88
C GLN A 249 12.13 31.62 18.63
N ARG A 250 11.53 31.07 17.56
CA ARG A 250 11.68 29.65 17.18
C ARG A 250 12.83 29.40 16.21
N GLY A 251 13.29 30.44 15.51
CA GLY A 251 14.28 30.30 14.44
C GLY A 251 13.74 29.58 13.20
N GLN A 252 12.43 29.64 12.97
CA GLN A 252 11.73 28.98 11.87
C GLN A 252 11.00 29.98 10.99
N TRP A 253 10.83 29.63 9.72
CA TRP A 253 10.11 30.44 8.74
C TRP A 253 8.73 29.86 8.50
N ASP A 254 7.69 30.67 8.63
CA ASP A 254 6.31 30.21 8.55
C ASP A 254 5.55 30.92 7.43
N VAL A 255 4.67 30.19 6.74
CA VAL A 255 3.76 30.77 5.75
C VAL A 255 2.52 29.92 5.53
N GLY A 256 1.38 30.58 5.32
CA GLY A 256 0.16 29.93 4.87
C GLY A 256 0.24 29.60 3.38
N VAL A 257 0.10 28.32 3.03
CA VAL A 257 0.12 27.81 1.65
C VAL A 257 -1.27 27.32 1.28
N PRO A 258 -1.91 27.87 0.23
CA PRO A 258 -3.14 27.32 -0.30
C PRO A 258 -2.88 25.99 -1.01
N LEU A 259 -3.82 25.05 -0.89
CA LEU A 259 -3.76 23.72 -1.46
C LEU A 259 -4.90 23.51 -2.46
N VAL A 260 -4.65 22.69 -3.46
CA VAL A 260 -5.69 22.15 -4.35
C VAL A 260 -6.03 20.73 -3.93
N SER A 261 -7.27 20.28 -4.18
CA SER A 261 -7.67 18.90 -3.87
C SER A 261 -6.73 17.91 -4.55
N GLY A 262 -6.19 16.95 -3.81
CA GLY A 262 -5.17 16.02 -4.31
C GLY A 262 -3.80 16.23 -3.69
N LEU A 263 -2.78 15.69 -4.36
CA LEU A 263 -1.38 15.82 -3.98
C LEU A 263 -0.84 17.20 -4.36
N ASN A 264 -0.27 17.89 -3.39
CA ASN A 264 0.40 19.17 -3.56
C ASN A 264 1.89 18.98 -3.30
N THR A 265 2.74 19.46 -4.20
CA THR A 265 4.20 19.54 -3.95
C THR A 265 4.57 20.98 -3.61
N ILE A 266 4.98 21.21 -2.36
CA ILE A 266 5.36 22.51 -1.83
C ILE A 266 6.88 22.60 -1.86
N VAL A 267 7.43 23.56 -2.59
CA VAL A 267 8.87 23.77 -2.72
C VAL A 267 9.29 25.00 -1.92
N ALA A 268 10.35 24.89 -1.12
CA ALA A 268 10.97 26.03 -0.44
C ALA A 268 12.34 26.33 -1.02
N LYS A 269 12.69 27.63 -1.06
CA LYS A 269 13.95 28.15 -1.59
C LYS A 269 14.47 29.27 -0.71
N ALA A 270 15.71 29.16 -0.27
CA ALA A 270 16.41 30.17 0.51
C ALA A 270 17.33 30.99 -0.39
N PHE A 271 17.39 32.31 -0.16
CA PHE A 271 18.19 33.25 -0.94
C PHE A 271 19.14 34.06 -0.07
N ASP A 272 20.33 34.33 -0.61
CA ASP A 272 21.29 35.27 -0.02
C ASP A 272 20.95 36.74 -0.35
N ALA A 273 21.72 37.66 0.22
CA ALA A 273 21.56 39.11 -0.01
C ALA A 273 21.82 39.57 -1.46
N ALA A 274 22.51 38.76 -2.26
CA ALA A 274 22.73 39.00 -3.68
C ALA A 274 21.59 38.44 -4.56
N GLY A 275 20.65 37.70 -3.96
CA GLY A 275 19.51 37.09 -4.65
C GLY A 275 19.81 35.71 -5.24
N ASN A 276 20.93 35.07 -4.88
CA ASN A 276 21.23 33.72 -5.33
C ASN A 276 20.48 32.70 -4.46
N GLU A 277 19.97 31.62 -5.08
CA GLU A 277 19.44 30.46 -4.36
C GLU A 277 20.61 29.73 -3.68
N ILE A 278 20.52 29.53 -2.36
CA ILE A 278 21.60 28.95 -1.54
C ILE A 278 21.21 27.66 -0.84
N ASP A 279 19.91 27.35 -0.80
CA ASP A 279 19.32 26.11 -0.27
C ASP A 279 17.91 25.90 -0.85
N SER A 280 17.46 24.65 -0.91
CA SER A 280 16.10 24.30 -1.33
C SER A 280 15.61 23.03 -0.66
N GLY A 281 14.30 22.79 -0.69
CA GLY A 281 13.67 21.58 -0.20
C GLY A 281 12.24 21.47 -0.70
N SER A 282 11.63 20.30 -0.56
CA SER A 282 10.22 20.10 -0.91
C SER A 282 9.50 19.20 0.10
N LEU A 283 8.20 19.39 0.22
CA LEU A 283 7.28 18.57 1.00
C LEU A 283 6.04 18.28 0.16
N GLN A 284 5.56 17.04 0.20
CA GLN A 284 4.28 16.69 -0.37
C GLN A 284 3.19 16.73 0.70
N VAL A 285 1.97 17.12 0.32
CA VAL A 285 0.80 17.15 1.19
C VAL A 285 -0.43 16.75 0.39
N ILE A 286 -1.24 15.84 0.90
CA ILE A 286 -2.53 15.48 0.29
C ILE A 286 -3.63 16.29 0.95
N TYR A 287 -4.32 17.13 0.18
CA TYR A 287 -5.51 17.84 0.66
C TYR A 287 -6.79 17.12 0.21
N VAL A 288 -7.59 16.71 1.19
CA VAL A 288 -8.93 16.12 1.00
C VAL A 288 -9.99 17.15 1.39
N PRO A 289 -10.74 17.71 0.42
CA PRO A 289 -11.88 18.58 0.72
C PRO A 289 -12.93 17.90 1.58
N THR A 290 -13.63 18.67 2.42
CA THR A 290 -14.63 18.11 3.36
C THR A 290 -15.82 17.50 2.62
N GLU A 291 -16.09 17.94 1.40
CA GLU A 291 -17.12 17.43 0.50
C GLU A 291 -16.69 16.20 -0.32
N ASN A 292 -15.38 15.91 -0.39
CA ASN A 292 -14.84 14.81 -1.18
C ASN A 292 -14.83 13.49 -0.38
N HIS A 293 -16.00 13.10 0.09
CA HIS A 293 -16.22 11.89 0.86
C HIS A 293 -17.26 11.00 0.16
N LEU A 294 -16.99 9.71 0.11
CA LEU A 294 -17.87 8.73 -0.53
C LEU A 294 -18.13 7.54 0.40
N ALA A 295 -19.39 7.11 0.41
CA ALA A 295 -19.90 6.09 1.32
C ALA A 295 -21.17 5.45 0.72
N GLY A 296 -21.38 4.17 1.00
CA GLY A 296 -22.61 3.46 0.65
C GLY A 296 -22.83 3.25 -0.86
N GLU A 297 -24.08 3.03 -1.23
CA GLU A 297 -24.46 2.72 -2.61
C GLU A 297 -24.63 3.98 -3.47
N LEU A 298 -24.04 3.98 -4.68
CA LEU A 298 -24.13 5.09 -5.61
C LEU A 298 -25.55 5.23 -6.20
N SER A 299 -26.19 6.37 -5.95
CA SER A 299 -27.51 6.68 -6.52
C SER A 299 -27.47 7.12 -7.99
N GLN A 300 -26.31 7.57 -8.45
CA GLN A 300 -26.03 8.06 -9.80
C GLN A 300 -24.57 7.78 -10.18
N ASP A 301 -24.21 8.02 -11.45
CA ASP A 301 -22.82 7.92 -11.87
C ASP A 301 -21.97 8.98 -11.16
N VAL A 302 -20.76 8.60 -10.75
CA VAL A 302 -19.85 9.45 -9.97
C VAL A 302 -18.50 9.54 -10.67
N THR A 303 -17.89 10.72 -10.65
CA THR A 303 -16.53 10.95 -11.14
C THR A 303 -15.67 11.54 -10.03
N LEU A 304 -14.58 10.85 -9.68
CA LEU A 304 -13.60 11.30 -8.68
C LEU A 304 -12.43 12.01 -9.37
N ALA A 305 -11.98 13.10 -8.74
CA ALA A 305 -10.83 13.90 -9.13
C ALA A 305 -10.22 14.60 -7.90
N GLY A 306 -8.90 14.74 -7.84
CA GLY A 306 -8.20 15.30 -6.68
C GLY A 306 -7.96 14.23 -5.61
N ALA A 307 -8.28 14.51 -4.34
CA ALA A 307 -8.30 13.48 -3.29
C ALA A 307 -9.72 13.25 -2.77
N TRP A 308 -10.05 11.99 -2.53
CA TRP A 308 -11.34 11.53 -2.00
C TRP A 308 -11.12 10.55 -0.86
N ALA A 309 -11.87 10.72 0.23
CA ALA A 309 -11.91 9.75 1.31
C ALA A 309 -13.10 8.80 1.14
N LEU A 310 -12.85 7.50 1.30
CA LEU A 310 -13.89 6.48 1.40
C LEU A 310 -14.11 6.17 2.88
N ASP A 311 -15.24 6.64 3.42
CA ASP A 311 -15.51 6.53 4.85
C ASP A 311 -16.00 5.13 5.26
N GLU A 312 -16.60 4.41 4.33
CA GLU A 312 -17.07 3.03 4.46
C GLU A 312 -17.03 2.30 3.11
N ALA A 313 -17.64 1.12 3.03
CA ALA A 313 -17.80 0.40 1.76
C ALA A 313 -18.61 1.23 0.76
N VAL A 314 -18.10 1.37 -0.47
CA VAL A 314 -18.83 1.97 -1.59
C VAL A 314 -19.32 0.89 -2.53
N VAL A 315 -20.60 0.95 -2.87
CA VAL A 315 -21.22 0.03 -3.82
C VAL A 315 -21.54 0.77 -5.11
N VAL A 316 -20.99 0.31 -6.23
CA VAL A 316 -21.36 0.75 -7.58
C VAL A 316 -22.42 -0.24 -8.09
N PRO A 317 -23.73 0.05 -8.00
CA PRO A 317 -24.76 -0.91 -8.37
C PRO A 317 -24.83 -1.10 -9.89
N ALA A 318 -25.52 -2.17 -10.33
CA ALA A 318 -25.72 -2.45 -11.74
C ALA A 318 -26.32 -1.23 -12.49
N GLY A 319 -25.76 -0.93 -13.66
CA GLY A 319 -26.16 0.24 -14.46
C GLY A 319 -25.60 1.58 -13.99
N ARG A 320 -24.71 1.60 -12.99
CA ARG A 320 -23.95 2.79 -12.58
C ARG A 320 -22.48 2.69 -12.94
N VAL A 321 -21.85 3.85 -13.10
CA VAL A 321 -20.43 3.97 -13.38
C VAL A 321 -19.75 4.83 -12.31
N LEU A 322 -18.68 4.29 -11.72
CA LEU A 322 -17.69 5.06 -10.98
C LEU A 322 -16.49 5.32 -11.89
N THR A 323 -16.19 6.58 -12.16
CA THR A 323 -15.00 6.98 -12.93
C THR A 323 -13.99 7.64 -12.00
N VAL A 324 -12.73 7.23 -12.06
CA VAL A 324 -11.63 7.85 -11.31
C VAL A 324 -10.66 8.45 -12.33
N ARG A 325 -10.44 9.77 -12.26
CA ARG A 325 -9.60 10.52 -13.21
C ARG A 325 -8.10 10.36 -12.93
N PRO A 326 -7.22 10.63 -13.90
CA PRO A 326 -5.78 10.66 -13.68
C PRO A 326 -5.39 11.50 -12.46
N GLY A 327 -4.35 11.06 -11.73
CA GLY A 327 -3.78 11.77 -10.58
C GLY A 327 -4.65 11.74 -9.31
N THR A 328 -5.75 11.00 -9.31
CA THR A 328 -6.68 10.97 -8.17
C THR A 328 -6.15 10.10 -7.04
N PHE A 329 -6.20 10.62 -5.81
CA PHE A 329 -5.99 9.87 -4.59
C PHE A 329 -7.33 9.41 -4.03
N VAL A 330 -7.49 8.09 -3.91
CA VAL A 330 -8.65 7.43 -3.31
C VAL A 330 -8.18 6.83 -1.99
N LEU A 331 -8.45 7.54 -0.90
CA LEU A 331 -7.97 7.28 0.45
C LEU A 331 -9.02 6.48 1.24
N MET A 332 -8.76 5.21 1.47
CA MET A 332 -9.69 4.28 2.12
C MET A 332 -9.46 4.23 3.62
N ARG A 333 -10.52 4.45 4.41
CA ARG A 333 -10.48 4.27 5.87
C ARG A 333 -10.45 2.79 6.24
N GLN A 334 -10.30 2.52 7.55
CA GLN A 334 -10.24 1.16 8.09
C GLN A 334 -11.43 0.33 7.63
N GLY A 335 -11.15 -0.80 6.97
CA GLY A 335 -12.19 -1.68 6.45
C GLY A 335 -12.94 -1.15 5.22
N GLY A 336 -12.53 -0.02 4.64
CA GLY A 336 -13.04 0.52 3.39
C GLY A 336 -12.93 -0.49 2.25
N SER A 337 -13.88 -0.46 1.32
CA SER A 337 -13.91 -1.37 0.17
C SER A 337 -14.72 -0.76 -0.96
N ILE A 338 -14.54 -1.28 -2.18
CA ILE A 338 -15.37 -0.92 -3.32
C ILE A 338 -15.98 -2.20 -3.88
N LEU A 339 -17.31 -2.30 -3.84
CA LEU A 339 -18.06 -3.39 -4.47
C LEU A 339 -18.64 -2.89 -5.80
N VAL A 340 -18.18 -3.45 -6.91
CA VAL A 340 -18.57 -3.08 -8.26
C VAL A 340 -19.50 -4.13 -8.85
N LYS A 341 -20.78 -3.78 -9.02
CA LYS A 341 -21.78 -4.52 -9.81
C LYS A 341 -22.16 -3.80 -11.11
N GLY A 342 -21.87 -2.50 -11.15
CA GLY A 342 -21.97 -1.66 -12.34
C GLY A 342 -20.66 -1.70 -13.12
N ARG A 343 -19.96 -0.57 -13.17
CA ARG A 343 -18.66 -0.44 -13.83
C ARG A 343 -17.74 0.49 -13.05
N LEU A 344 -16.46 0.14 -12.96
CA LEU A 344 -15.40 1.04 -12.50
C LEU A 344 -14.44 1.33 -13.65
N LEU A 345 -14.19 2.60 -13.90
CA LEU A 345 -13.21 3.11 -14.86
C LEU A 345 -12.17 3.93 -14.11
N ALA A 346 -11.08 3.32 -13.68
CA ALA A 346 -9.92 4.03 -13.15
C ALA A 346 -8.94 4.30 -14.29
N LEU A 347 -8.89 5.56 -14.72
CA LEU A 347 -8.25 5.98 -15.97
C LEU A 347 -6.97 6.76 -15.68
N GLY A 348 -6.02 6.16 -14.97
CA GLY A 348 -4.73 6.77 -14.68
C GLY A 348 -3.89 6.96 -15.93
N THR A 349 -2.79 7.70 -15.81
CA THR A 349 -1.77 7.77 -16.85
C THR A 349 -0.39 7.58 -16.23
N ARG A 350 0.63 7.32 -17.06
CA ARG A 350 2.03 7.23 -16.61
C ARG A 350 2.49 8.43 -15.79
N ASP A 351 2.08 9.64 -16.19
CA ASP A 351 2.50 10.89 -15.54
C ASP A 351 1.59 11.28 -14.36
N GLU A 352 0.35 10.80 -14.36
CA GLU A 352 -0.66 11.08 -13.34
C GLU A 352 -1.33 9.75 -12.91
N PRO A 353 -0.61 8.89 -12.16
CA PRO A 353 -1.17 7.62 -11.70
C PRO A 353 -2.30 7.86 -10.70
N ILE A 354 -3.23 6.91 -10.63
CA ILE A 354 -4.28 6.89 -9.59
C ILE A 354 -3.74 6.16 -8.37
N HIS A 355 -3.89 6.73 -7.18
CA HIS A 355 -3.50 6.07 -5.93
C HIS A 355 -4.73 5.50 -5.23
N LEU A 356 -4.81 4.18 -5.11
CA LEU A 356 -5.81 3.44 -4.34
C LEU A 356 -5.13 2.97 -3.04
N THR A 357 -5.30 3.73 -1.95
CA THR A 357 -4.40 3.64 -0.79
C THR A 357 -5.15 3.97 0.52
N HIS A 358 -4.49 3.83 1.67
CA HIS A 358 -5.11 4.06 2.99
C HIS A 358 -5.24 5.55 3.39
N TYR A 359 -6.23 5.84 4.24
CA TYR A 359 -6.39 7.13 4.93
C TYR A 359 -5.68 7.05 6.29
N GLY A 360 -4.35 7.23 6.32
CA GLY A 360 -3.59 7.26 7.57
C GLY A 360 -2.75 6.00 7.83
N ASP A 361 -1.54 6.17 8.35
CA ASP A 361 -0.69 5.07 8.80
C ASP A 361 -1.40 4.15 9.80
N GLY A 362 -1.15 2.84 9.67
CA GLY A 362 -1.80 1.81 10.49
C GLY A 362 -3.26 1.53 10.12
N VAL A 363 -3.81 2.22 9.11
CA VAL A 363 -5.09 1.88 8.50
C VAL A 363 -4.87 0.87 7.37
N ALA A 364 -5.70 -0.16 7.36
CA ALA A 364 -5.80 -1.08 6.24
C ALA A 364 -7.24 -1.14 5.72
N TRP A 365 -7.38 -1.01 4.42
CA TRP A 365 -8.65 -1.17 3.71
C TRP A 365 -8.73 -2.59 3.16
N LYS A 366 -9.92 -3.07 2.77
CA LYS A 366 -10.10 -4.49 2.42
C LYS A 366 -9.74 -4.77 0.97
N GLN A 367 -10.69 -4.53 0.07
CA GLN A 367 -10.61 -4.98 -1.31
C GLN A 367 -11.49 -4.15 -2.25
N ILE A 368 -11.18 -4.23 -3.53
CA ILE A 368 -12.03 -3.84 -4.65
C ILE A 368 -12.56 -5.12 -5.29
N GLN A 369 -13.86 -5.36 -5.19
CA GLN A 369 -14.49 -6.57 -5.67
C GLN A 369 -15.44 -6.26 -6.84
N PHE A 370 -15.20 -6.91 -7.98
CA PHE A 370 -16.06 -6.89 -9.15
C PHE A 370 -16.93 -8.14 -9.15
N VAL A 371 -18.25 -7.97 -9.16
CA VAL A 371 -19.22 -9.05 -9.06
C VAL A 371 -20.28 -8.89 -10.13
N GLU A 372 -20.26 -9.77 -11.13
CA GLU A 372 -21.19 -9.73 -12.28
C GLU A 372 -21.21 -8.32 -12.92
N ALA A 373 -20.07 -7.63 -12.84
CA ALA A 373 -19.91 -6.26 -13.28
C ALA A 373 -19.89 -6.17 -14.80
N ALA A 374 -20.25 -5.01 -15.33
CA ALA A 374 -19.86 -4.68 -16.69
C ALA A 374 -18.34 -4.51 -16.78
N ASP A 375 -17.77 -4.82 -17.94
CA ASP A 375 -16.34 -4.70 -18.22
C ASP A 375 -15.78 -3.40 -17.65
N SER A 376 -14.79 -3.57 -16.80
CA SER A 376 -14.18 -2.52 -16.00
C SER A 376 -12.69 -2.45 -16.29
N ARG A 377 -12.06 -1.36 -15.83
CA ARG A 377 -10.66 -1.10 -16.16
C ARG A 377 -9.93 -0.36 -15.04
N LEU A 378 -8.69 -0.78 -14.80
CA LEU A 378 -7.70 -0.11 -13.97
C LEU A 378 -6.46 0.19 -14.83
N ASP A 379 -6.27 1.46 -15.18
CA ASP A 379 -5.11 1.95 -15.93
C ASP A 379 -4.20 2.75 -15.00
N HIS A 380 -2.89 2.46 -14.99
CA HIS A 380 -1.86 3.17 -14.24
C HIS A 380 -2.25 3.48 -12.78
N CYS A 381 -2.77 2.47 -12.09
CA CYS A 381 -3.11 2.56 -10.68
C CYS A 381 -1.95 2.08 -9.80
N ILE A 382 -1.72 2.75 -8.68
CA ILE A 382 -0.86 2.32 -7.59
C ILE A 382 -1.78 1.83 -6.48
N ILE A 383 -1.72 0.53 -6.16
CA ILE A 383 -2.61 -0.16 -5.23
C ILE A 383 -1.79 -0.61 -4.02
N GLU A 384 -2.12 -0.09 -2.85
CA GLU A 384 -1.28 -0.20 -1.65
C GLU A 384 -2.11 -0.31 -0.37
N TYR A 385 -1.58 -1.01 0.65
CA TYR A 385 -2.16 -1.11 1.99
C TYR A 385 -3.54 -1.76 2.08
N ALA A 386 -3.88 -2.60 1.10
CA ALA A 386 -5.03 -3.49 1.19
C ALA A 386 -4.71 -4.66 2.13
N ASP A 387 -5.57 -4.92 3.09
CA ASP A 387 -5.56 -6.04 4.04
C ASP A 387 -6.98 -6.55 4.24
N SER A 388 -7.34 -7.59 3.50
CA SER A 388 -8.60 -8.29 3.72
C SER A 388 -8.41 -9.41 4.72
N ALA A 389 -9.07 -9.35 5.88
CA ALA A 389 -9.10 -10.49 6.80
C ALA A 389 -9.73 -11.72 6.13
N GLY A 390 -8.94 -12.76 5.90
CA GLY A 390 -9.32 -14.03 5.30
C GLY A 390 -8.25 -15.09 5.55
N SER A 391 -8.55 -16.35 5.33
CA SER A 391 -7.52 -17.39 5.21
C SER A 391 -7.23 -17.58 3.73
N HIS A 392 -6.01 -17.95 3.34
CA HIS A 392 -5.68 -18.55 2.04
C HIS A 392 -6.38 -19.92 1.86
N GLN A 393 -7.69 -20.00 2.15
CA GLN A 393 -8.35 -21.24 2.51
C GLN A 393 -8.55 -22.15 1.30
N ASP A 394 -7.94 -23.33 1.41
CA ASP A 394 -8.14 -24.58 0.66
C ASP A 394 -8.80 -24.43 -0.71
N TYR A 395 -8.07 -23.83 -1.67
CA TYR A 395 -8.41 -23.81 -3.10
C TYR A 395 -8.76 -25.20 -3.66
N TYR A 396 -8.34 -26.24 -2.97
CA TYR A 396 -8.58 -27.61 -3.36
C TYR A 396 -10.02 -28.09 -3.10
N GLU A 397 -10.78 -27.42 -2.23
CA GLU A 397 -12.15 -27.82 -1.86
C GLU A 397 -13.22 -26.75 -2.16
N PRO A 398 -14.45 -27.14 -2.56
CA PRO A 398 -15.58 -26.22 -2.65
C PRO A 398 -16.03 -25.73 -1.27
N GLY A 399 -16.32 -24.44 -1.12
CA GLY A 399 -16.77 -23.87 0.15
C GLY A 399 -16.94 -22.36 0.11
N SER A 400 -17.49 -21.78 1.18
CA SER A 400 -17.58 -20.31 1.35
C SER A 400 -16.17 -19.71 1.35
N ARG A 401 -15.97 -18.63 0.59
CA ARG A 401 -14.66 -18.00 0.39
C ARG A 401 -14.60 -16.64 1.05
N ASN A 402 -13.51 -16.42 1.79
CA ASN A 402 -13.07 -15.08 2.17
C ASN A 402 -11.86 -14.76 1.29
N TYR A 403 -11.97 -13.75 0.46
CA TYR A 403 -10.88 -13.31 -0.42
C TYR A 403 -9.86 -12.48 0.36
N HIS A 404 -8.58 -12.73 0.13
CA HIS A 404 -7.47 -11.98 0.74
C HIS A 404 -6.92 -10.91 -0.22
N GLU A 405 -7.22 -11.04 -1.51
CA GLU A 405 -6.68 -10.24 -2.60
C GLU A 405 -7.24 -8.81 -2.63
N ALA A 406 -6.36 -7.83 -2.88
CA ALA A 406 -6.71 -6.42 -3.00
C ALA A 406 -7.75 -6.15 -4.10
N VAL A 407 -7.70 -6.96 -5.18
CA VAL A 407 -8.63 -6.91 -6.30
C VAL A 407 -9.20 -8.30 -6.57
N VAL A 408 -10.52 -8.41 -6.63
CA VAL A 408 -11.23 -9.69 -6.82
C VAL A 408 -12.22 -9.57 -7.98
N VAL A 409 -12.19 -10.51 -8.92
CA VAL A 409 -13.01 -10.53 -10.13
C VAL A 409 -13.87 -11.80 -10.17
N LEU A 410 -15.19 -11.62 -10.07
CA LEU A 410 -16.18 -12.71 -10.05
C LEU A 410 -17.17 -12.54 -11.21
N ALA A 411 -17.30 -13.57 -12.06
CA ALA A 411 -18.26 -13.65 -13.16
C ALA A 411 -18.30 -12.39 -14.08
N CYS A 412 -17.14 -11.77 -14.33
CA CYS A 412 -17.00 -10.61 -15.19
C CYS A 412 -15.57 -10.46 -15.74
N HIS A 413 -15.36 -9.45 -16.58
CA HIS A 413 -14.05 -9.14 -17.16
C HIS A 413 -13.42 -7.87 -16.57
N LEU A 414 -12.11 -7.90 -16.35
CA LEU A 414 -11.32 -6.75 -15.88
C LEU A 414 -10.04 -6.57 -16.71
N ASP A 415 -9.82 -5.36 -17.23
CA ASP A 415 -8.52 -4.94 -17.76
C ASP A 415 -7.69 -4.27 -16.64
N VAL A 416 -6.46 -4.72 -16.44
CA VAL A 416 -5.49 -4.15 -15.48
C VAL A 416 -4.21 -3.81 -16.24
N ASN A 417 -4.01 -2.53 -16.55
CA ASN A 417 -2.95 -2.07 -17.44
C ASN A 417 -1.98 -1.15 -16.70
N GLU A 418 -0.69 -1.49 -16.75
CA GLU A 418 0.41 -0.69 -16.22
C GLU A 418 0.24 -0.28 -14.74
N CYS A 419 -0.41 -1.14 -13.95
CA CYS A 419 -0.65 -0.93 -12.52
C CYS A 419 0.55 -1.41 -11.68
N THR A 420 0.73 -0.82 -10.50
CA THR A 420 1.71 -1.25 -9.50
C THR A 420 1.01 -1.72 -8.24
N PHE A 421 1.25 -2.96 -7.84
CA PHE A 421 0.86 -3.55 -6.57
C PHE A 421 2.09 -3.58 -5.66
N GLN A 422 2.01 -2.92 -4.51
CA GLN A 422 3.09 -2.84 -3.53
C GLN A 422 2.55 -2.58 -2.14
N ARG A 423 3.32 -2.91 -1.09
CA ARG A 423 2.94 -2.67 0.31
C ARG A 423 1.58 -3.29 0.67
N LEU A 424 1.34 -4.54 0.27
CA LEU A 424 0.12 -5.29 0.57
C LEU A 424 0.42 -6.33 1.67
N PRO A 425 -0.24 -6.30 2.85
CA PRO A 425 -0.91 -5.16 3.49
C PRO A 425 0.06 -4.14 4.09
N ASN A 426 1.28 -4.57 4.41
CA ASN A 426 2.41 -3.75 4.84
C ASN A 426 3.70 -4.53 4.58
N ASP A 427 4.85 -3.85 4.56
CA ASP A 427 6.16 -4.48 4.27
C ASP A 427 6.71 -5.31 5.46
N SER A 428 5.83 -5.83 6.34
CA SER A 428 6.28 -6.71 7.41
C SER A 428 6.58 -8.09 6.87
N VAL A 429 7.66 -8.70 7.36
CA VAL A 429 8.17 -10.02 6.93
C VAL A 429 7.19 -11.19 7.14
N SER A 430 6.06 -10.97 7.80
CA SER A 430 5.04 -11.98 8.08
C SER A 430 3.69 -11.66 7.44
N ALA A 431 3.61 -10.62 6.62
CA ALA A 431 2.39 -10.23 5.93
C ALA A 431 2.51 -10.62 4.46
N GLU A 432 1.59 -11.47 4.00
CA GLU A 432 1.63 -12.10 2.68
C GLU A 432 0.74 -11.36 1.66
N GLY A 433 0.23 -10.16 1.93
CA GLY A 433 -0.90 -9.58 1.20
C GLY A 433 -0.88 -9.74 -0.33
N ASP A 434 -2.04 -10.11 -0.86
CA ASP A 434 -2.18 -10.57 -2.24
C ASP A 434 -2.78 -9.50 -3.16
N ALA A 435 -2.38 -9.53 -4.43
CA ALA A 435 -2.81 -8.52 -5.40
C ALA A 435 -4.15 -8.84 -6.07
N LEU A 436 -4.28 -9.95 -6.80
CA LEU A 436 -5.41 -10.16 -7.71
C LEU A 436 -5.95 -11.60 -7.74
N ALA A 437 -7.27 -11.76 -7.59
CA ALA A 437 -8.01 -13.00 -7.80
C ALA A 437 -9.01 -12.93 -8.97
N VAL A 438 -9.02 -13.93 -9.83
CA VAL A 438 -9.98 -14.07 -10.95
C VAL A 438 -10.68 -15.43 -10.91
N ILE A 439 -11.96 -15.45 -10.55
CA ILE A 439 -12.62 -16.66 -10.05
C ILE A 439 -13.93 -16.91 -10.79
N SER A 440 -14.00 -18.03 -11.51
CA SER A 440 -15.19 -18.41 -12.26
C SER A 440 -16.11 -19.38 -11.52
N ASP A 441 -15.56 -20.13 -10.56
CA ASP A 441 -16.27 -21.15 -9.78
C ASP A 441 -16.68 -20.66 -8.37
N ASP A 442 -16.80 -19.36 -8.16
CA ASP A 442 -17.29 -18.82 -6.88
C ASP A 442 -18.68 -19.41 -6.56
N PRO A 443 -18.92 -19.93 -5.34
CA PRO A 443 -20.16 -20.59 -5.01
C PRO A 443 -21.38 -19.66 -4.95
N ASP A 444 -21.16 -18.38 -4.64
CA ASP A 444 -22.20 -17.37 -4.50
C ASP A 444 -22.41 -16.61 -5.83
N HIS A 445 -21.35 -16.49 -6.64
CA HIS A 445 -21.32 -15.78 -7.92
C HIS A 445 -20.64 -16.60 -9.04
N PRO A 446 -21.19 -17.76 -9.42
CA PRO A 446 -20.60 -18.58 -10.48
C PRO A 446 -20.82 -17.93 -11.85
N GLY A 447 -19.80 -17.98 -12.70
CA GLY A 447 -19.86 -17.44 -14.06
C GLY A 447 -18.48 -17.21 -14.62
N GLU A 448 -18.36 -17.08 -15.94
CA GLU A 448 -17.08 -16.84 -16.61
C GLU A 448 -16.44 -15.53 -16.08
N ALA A 449 -15.26 -15.66 -15.48
CA ALA A 449 -14.41 -14.55 -15.07
C ALA A 449 -13.14 -14.53 -15.92
N SER A 450 -12.67 -13.34 -16.26
CA SER A 450 -11.41 -13.18 -16.99
C SER A 450 -10.71 -11.86 -16.70
N ALA A 451 -9.40 -11.81 -16.95
CA ALA A 451 -8.65 -10.57 -16.86
C ALA A 451 -7.50 -10.48 -17.88
N ASN A 452 -7.27 -9.29 -18.42
CA ASN A 452 -6.01 -8.93 -19.07
C ASN A 452 -5.16 -8.15 -18.07
N ILE A 453 -3.94 -8.60 -17.81
CA ILE A 453 -3.02 -8.05 -16.82
C ILE A 453 -1.74 -7.73 -17.58
N LEU A 454 -1.61 -6.46 -17.98
CA LEU A 454 -0.62 -6.03 -18.99
C LEU A 454 0.32 -5.00 -18.38
N GLY A 455 1.64 -5.20 -18.47
CA GLY A 455 2.63 -4.21 -18.05
C GLY A 455 2.64 -3.92 -16.53
N CYS A 456 2.05 -4.80 -15.71
CA CYS A 456 1.90 -4.58 -14.28
C CYS A 456 3.19 -4.87 -13.50
N ARG A 457 3.31 -4.27 -12.32
CA ARG A 457 4.44 -4.47 -11.39
C ARG A 457 3.92 -5.00 -10.06
N PHE A 458 4.49 -6.11 -9.59
CA PHE A 458 4.19 -6.75 -8.33
C PHE A 458 5.47 -6.73 -7.47
N LEU A 459 5.49 -5.85 -6.48
CA LEU A 459 6.71 -5.47 -5.76
C LEU A 459 6.60 -5.82 -4.29
N SER A 460 7.32 -6.86 -3.85
CA SER A 460 7.40 -7.28 -2.45
C SER A 460 6.03 -7.50 -1.80
N ILE A 461 5.20 -8.29 -2.46
CA ILE A 461 3.89 -8.74 -1.99
C ILE A 461 3.91 -10.27 -1.81
N GLY A 462 2.86 -10.90 -1.27
CA GLY A 462 2.83 -12.36 -1.20
C GLY A 462 2.40 -13.03 -2.50
N GLN A 463 1.12 -12.99 -2.87
CA GLN A 463 0.68 -13.53 -4.17
C GLN A 463 0.39 -12.44 -5.20
N GLY A 464 0.85 -12.64 -6.43
CA GLY A 464 0.61 -11.72 -7.55
C GLY A 464 -0.76 -11.93 -8.19
N VAL A 465 -0.86 -12.96 -9.03
CA VAL A 465 -2.07 -13.28 -9.80
C VAL A 465 -2.55 -14.67 -9.45
N HIS A 466 -3.80 -14.77 -9.04
CA HIS A 466 -4.42 -16.04 -8.66
C HIS A 466 -5.74 -16.26 -9.39
N THR A 467 -5.97 -17.48 -9.88
CA THR A 467 -7.14 -17.77 -10.70
C THR A 467 -7.78 -19.12 -10.40
N ARG A 468 -9.08 -19.21 -10.69
CA ARG A 468 -9.84 -20.47 -10.64
C ARG A 468 -10.80 -20.63 -11.81
N TYR A 469 -10.53 -21.61 -12.67
CA TYR A 469 -11.31 -21.93 -13.87
C TYR A 469 -11.54 -20.70 -14.77
N SER A 470 -10.60 -19.76 -14.75
CA SER A 470 -10.72 -18.45 -15.39
C SER A 470 -9.67 -18.28 -16.47
N TYR A 471 -9.98 -17.47 -17.47
CA TYR A 471 -8.98 -17.04 -18.44
C TYR A 471 -8.23 -15.81 -17.92
N VAL A 472 -6.90 -15.85 -17.95
CA VAL A 472 -6.08 -14.65 -17.78
C VAL A 472 -5.02 -14.55 -18.86
N LEU A 473 -4.72 -13.32 -19.25
CA LEU A 473 -3.51 -12.96 -19.97
C LEU A 473 -2.62 -12.17 -19.02
N VAL A 474 -1.48 -12.74 -18.62
CA VAL A 474 -0.45 -12.06 -17.83
C VAL A 474 0.72 -11.78 -18.76
N GLU A 475 0.88 -10.52 -19.16
CA GLU A 475 1.84 -10.12 -20.19
C GLU A 475 2.65 -8.90 -19.80
N ASP A 476 3.95 -8.92 -20.14
CA ASP A 476 4.90 -7.81 -19.93
C ASP A 476 4.98 -7.33 -18.46
N CYS A 477 4.66 -8.22 -17.50
CA CYS A 477 4.66 -7.89 -16.08
C CYS A 477 6.00 -8.16 -15.40
N TYR A 478 6.24 -7.47 -14.30
CA TYR A 478 7.45 -7.59 -13.48
C TYR A 478 7.10 -7.98 -12.04
N PHE A 479 7.68 -9.09 -11.57
CA PHE A 479 7.50 -9.65 -10.22
C PHE A 479 8.85 -9.65 -9.50
N THR A 480 8.88 -9.25 -8.22
CA THR A 480 10.13 -9.29 -7.45
C THR A 480 9.93 -9.37 -5.94
N ALA A 481 10.90 -9.97 -5.27
CA ALA A 481 11.09 -9.93 -3.82
C ALA A 481 9.84 -10.34 -3.02
N LYS A 482 9.13 -11.33 -3.56
CA LYS A 482 7.91 -11.92 -3.01
C LYS A 482 8.11 -12.52 -1.62
N HIS A 483 7.07 -12.56 -0.79
CA HIS A 483 7.08 -13.10 0.57
C HIS A 483 6.01 -14.20 0.75
N GLY A 484 6.10 -15.03 1.79
CA GLY A 484 5.11 -16.08 2.06
C GLY A 484 5.26 -17.35 1.23
N ASP A 485 4.35 -18.31 1.47
CA ASP A 485 4.28 -19.66 0.87
C ASP A 485 3.17 -19.70 -0.21
N ASN A 486 3.34 -18.88 -1.25
CA ASN A 486 2.39 -18.70 -2.36
C ASN A 486 3.16 -18.66 -3.69
N ASP A 487 2.50 -18.65 -4.84
CA ASP A 487 3.19 -18.47 -6.14
C ASP A 487 3.09 -17.01 -6.66
N ASP A 488 3.96 -16.55 -7.58
CA ASP A 488 3.74 -15.22 -8.20
C ASP A 488 2.50 -15.26 -9.12
N VAL A 489 2.35 -16.35 -9.88
CA VAL A 489 1.16 -16.67 -10.69
C VAL A 489 0.66 -18.07 -10.36
N ASP A 490 -0.43 -18.17 -9.61
CA ASP A 490 -1.10 -19.43 -9.24
C ASP A 490 -2.38 -19.63 -10.06
N LEU A 491 -2.46 -20.72 -10.83
CA LEU A 491 -3.63 -21.03 -11.64
C LEU A 491 -4.25 -22.36 -11.24
N TRP A 492 -5.56 -22.35 -11.00
CA TRP A 492 -6.29 -23.57 -10.69
C TRP A 492 -7.39 -23.86 -11.70
N GLY A 493 -7.33 -25.03 -12.34
CA GLY A 493 -8.40 -25.54 -13.20
C GLY A 493 -8.36 -25.00 -14.64
N GLU A 494 -9.02 -25.75 -15.54
CA GLU A 494 -9.06 -25.42 -16.95
C GLU A 494 -10.00 -24.24 -17.25
N SER A 495 -9.63 -23.46 -18.25
CA SER A 495 -10.48 -22.44 -18.86
C SER A 495 -10.45 -22.55 -20.39
N THR A 496 -11.38 -21.88 -21.06
CA THR A 496 -11.43 -21.84 -22.53
C THR A 496 -11.71 -20.40 -22.96
N PRO A 497 -10.74 -19.71 -23.59
CA PRO A 497 -9.40 -20.19 -23.96
C PRO A 497 -8.50 -20.51 -22.74
N PRO A 498 -7.42 -21.30 -22.89
CA PRO A 498 -6.46 -21.52 -21.82
C PRO A 498 -5.77 -20.22 -21.39
N PRO A 499 -5.34 -20.10 -20.11
CA PRO A 499 -4.58 -18.94 -19.66
C PRO A 499 -3.25 -18.79 -20.40
N VAL A 500 -2.79 -17.55 -20.54
CA VAL A 500 -1.53 -17.22 -21.20
C VAL A 500 -0.67 -16.38 -20.26
N ILE A 501 0.58 -16.81 -20.04
CA ILE A 501 1.57 -16.10 -19.24
C ILE A 501 2.78 -15.88 -20.12
N ARG A 502 3.02 -14.65 -20.56
CA ARG A 502 4.09 -14.39 -21.52
C ARG A 502 4.88 -13.11 -21.34
N HIS A 503 6.14 -13.12 -21.74
CA HIS A 503 7.03 -11.95 -21.70
C HIS A 503 7.16 -11.30 -20.32
N ASN A 504 6.95 -12.06 -19.24
CA ASN A 504 7.08 -11.56 -17.88
C ASN A 504 8.51 -11.77 -17.36
N THR A 505 8.88 -10.95 -16.38
CA THR A 505 10.13 -11.09 -15.62
C THR A 505 9.83 -11.40 -14.17
N PHE A 506 10.31 -12.54 -13.68
CA PHE A 506 10.26 -12.96 -12.29
C PHE A 506 11.67 -12.86 -11.70
N TRP A 507 11.88 -11.85 -10.87
CA TRP A 507 13.21 -11.41 -10.45
C TRP A 507 13.44 -11.65 -8.96
N TYR A 508 14.19 -12.71 -8.63
CA TYR A 508 14.49 -13.14 -7.27
C TYR A 508 13.24 -13.12 -6.38
N PRO A 509 12.20 -13.92 -6.70
CA PRO A 509 11.13 -14.17 -5.75
C PRO A 509 11.79 -14.78 -4.50
N ALA A 510 11.63 -14.14 -3.34
CA ALA A 510 12.43 -14.52 -2.18
C ALA A 510 12.03 -15.89 -1.62
N HIS A 511 10.81 -16.36 -1.93
CA HIS A 511 10.23 -17.63 -1.50
C HIS A 511 9.30 -18.22 -2.58
N ASP A 512 9.27 -19.57 -2.66
CA ASP A 512 8.32 -20.42 -3.40
C ASP A 512 8.38 -20.32 -4.94
N ASP A 513 7.45 -20.97 -5.66
CA ASP A 513 7.47 -21.10 -7.11
C ASP A 513 7.01 -19.81 -7.84
N ALA A 514 7.56 -19.53 -9.02
CA ALA A 514 7.14 -18.34 -9.78
C ALA A 514 5.80 -18.56 -10.51
N ILE A 515 5.63 -19.70 -11.20
CA ILE A 515 4.43 -19.99 -11.98
C ILE A 515 3.92 -21.41 -11.68
N ASN A 516 2.65 -21.53 -11.30
CA ASN A 516 2.08 -22.79 -10.81
C ASN A 516 0.69 -23.09 -11.42
N PRO A 517 0.62 -23.61 -12.66
CA PRO A 517 -0.63 -24.12 -13.21
C PRO A 517 -0.96 -25.51 -12.64
N THR A 518 -1.94 -25.55 -11.73
CA THR A 518 -2.54 -26.78 -11.22
C THR A 518 -3.86 -27.08 -11.93
N ARG A 519 -4.00 -28.27 -12.55
CA ARG A 519 -5.19 -28.64 -13.37
C ARG A 519 -5.47 -27.68 -14.52
N CYS A 520 -4.42 -27.07 -15.05
CA CYS A 520 -4.52 -26.01 -16.02
C CYS A 520 -3.58 -26.27 -17.20
N SER A 521 -4.09 -26.14 -18.42
CA SER A 521 -3.33 -26.30 -19.67
C SER A 521 -2.81 -24.96 -20.20
N ALA A 522 -2.24 -24.13 -19.32
CA ALA A 522 -1.76 -22.80 -19.66
C ALA A 522 -0.68 -22.80 -20.74
N VAL A 523 -0.62 -21.72 -21.52
CA VAL A 523 0.48 -21.43 -22.45
C VAL A 523 1.44 -20.46 -21.76
N ILE A 524 2.69 -20.87 -21.59
CA ILE A 524 3.72 -20.12 -20.87
C ILE A 524 4.86 -19.83 -21.83
N GLU A 525 5.02 -18.56 -22.24
CA GLU A 525 5.85 -18.20 -23.39
C GLU A 525 6.81 -17.04 -23.10
N GLY A 526 8.10 -17.20 -23.41
CA GLY A 526 9.02 -16.05 -23.44
C GLY A 526 9.21 -15.34 -22.09
N ASN A 527 9.04 -16.04 -20.97
CA ASN A 527 9.26 -15.46 -19.64
C ASN A 527 10.73 -15.62 -19.22
N LEU A 528 11.22 -14.66 -18.41
CA LEU A 528 12.49 -14.73 -17.70
C LEU A 528 12.23 -15.02 -16.23
N ILE A 529 12.78 -16.12 -15.71
CA ILE A 529 12.66 -16.52 -14.30
C ILE A 529 14.05 -16.68 -13.70
N VAL A 530 14.33 -15.94 -12.63
CA VAL A 530 15.67 -15.90 -12.01
C VAL A 530 15.57 -16.03 -10.49
N GLY A 531 16.27 -17.02 -9.92
CA GLY A 531 16.67 -16.97 -8.52
C GLY A 531 15.59 -17.32 -7.47
N THR A 532 14.65 -18.21 -7.78
CA THR A 532 13.71 -18.78 -6.79
C THR A 532 14.42 -19.79 -5.87
N ASP A 533 14.03 -19.82 -4.60
CA ASP A 533 14.50 -20.80 -3.62
C ASP A 533 13.79 -22.16 -3.69
N ASP A 534 12.71 -22.28 -4.49
CA ASP A 534 12.04 -23.54 -4.85
C ASP A 534 12.10 -23.83 -6.37
N HIS A 535 10.98 -23.81 -7.12
CA HIS A 535 10.99 -24.07 -8.56
C HIS A 535 10.67 -22.84 -9.41
N GLY A 536 11.27 -22.77 -10.60
CA GLY A 536 10.90 -21.74 -11.58
C GLY A 536 9.44 -21.87 -12.02
N MET A 537 9.04 -23.09 -12.37
CA MET A 537 7.64 -23.40 -12.71
C MET A 537 7.23 -24.76 -12.14
N VAL A 538 5.98 -24.87 -11.70
CA VAL A 538 5.37 -26.16 -11.31
C VAL A 538 4.12 -26.44 -12.12
N LEU A 539 4.22 -27.44 -12.99
CA LEU A 539 3.15 -27.91 -13.86
C LEU A 539 2.45 -29.07 -13.16
N ARG A 540 1.34 -28.78 -12.47
CA ARG A 540 0.75 -29.71 -11.50
C ARG A 540 -0.59 -30.26 -11.97
N ASP A 541 -0.82 -31.53 -11.61
CA ASP A 541 -2.11 -32.23 -11.65
C ASP A 541 -2.91 -32.16 -12.96
N LYS A 542 -2.98 -33.24 -13.74
CA LYS A 542 -3.92 -33.41 -14.88
C LYS A 542 -4.10 -32.21 -15.86
N GLY A 543 -3.07 -31.40 -16.07
CA GLY A 543 -3.02 -30.39 -17.13
C GLY A 543 -2.22 -30.85 -18.35
N SER A 544 -2.31 -30.09 -19.44
CA SER A 544 -1.44 -30.21 -20.61
C SER A 544 -0.81 -28.88 -21.03
N PRO A 545 -0.04 -28.23 -20.13
CA PRO A 545 0.58 -26.94 -20.39
C PRO A 545 1.62 -27.00 -21.52
N ILE A 546 1.74 -25.89 -22.24
CA ILE A 546 2.72 -25.70 -23.31
C ILE A 546 3.68 -24.60 -22.87
N VAL A 547 4.97 -24.92 -22.81
CA VAL A 547 6.02 -24.03 -22.29
C VAL A 547 7.03 -23.74 -23.41
N ILE A 548 7.10 -22.50 -23.87
CA ILE A 548 7.80 -22.11 -25.11
C ILE A 548 8.79 -20.97 -24.85
N ASN A 549 10.01 -21.06 -25.35
CA ASN A 549 10.97 -19.94 -25.39
C ASN A 549 11.25 -19.28 -24.02
N ASN A 550 11.07 -19.97 -22.89
CA ASN A 550 11.36 -19.38 -21.57
C ASN A 550 12.84 -19.51 -21.23
N VAL A 551 13.34 -18.56 -20.45
CA VAL A 551 14.70 -18.56 -19.88
C VAL A 551 14.59 -18.68 -18.37
N ILE A 552 15.08 -19.79 -17.81
CA ILE A 552 14.89 -20.16 -16.40
C ILE A 552 16.25 -20.42 -15.76
N ILE A 553 16.59 -19.64 -14.73
CA ILE A 553 17.96 -19.53 -14.22
C ILE A 553 17.97 -19.62 -12.70
N ASP A 554 18.96 -20.33 -12.15
CA ASP A 554 19.30 -20.32 -10.72
C ASP A 554 18.10 -20.64 -9.79
N CYS A 555 17.25 -21.58 -10.20
CA CYS A 555 16.14 -22.06 -9.40
C CYS A 555 16.61 -23.22 -8.52
N ALA A 556 16.59 -23.05 -7.19
CA ALA A 556 17.33 -23.91 -6.28
C ALA A 556 16.84 -25.36 -6.24
N ASN A 557 15.54 -25.63 -6.36
CA ASN A 557 15.00 -27.00 -6.37
C ASN A 557 14.84 -27.57 -7.79
N GLY A 558 14.33 -26.76 -8.72
CA GLY A 558 14.33 -27.09 -10.13
C GLY A 558 13.83 -25.98 -11.05
N GLY A 559 14.27 -25.97 -12.32
CA GLY A 559 13.77 -25.01 -13.30
C GLY A 559 12.29 -25.25 -13.58
N ILE A 560 11.93 -26.49 -13.97
CA ILE A 560 10.53 -26.88 -14.18
C ILE A 560 10.24 -28.22 -13.49
N ALA A 561 9.24 -28.22 -12.59
CA ALA A 561 8.64 -29.43 -12.06
C ALA A 561 7.40 -29.83 -12.87
N ILE A 562 7.24 -31.13 -13.13
CA ILE A 562 6.03 -31.71 -13.73
C ILE A 562 5.50 -32.78 -12.78
N GLU A 563 4.29 -32.56 -12.27
CA GLU A 563 3.78 -33.30 -11.11
C GLU A 563 2.43 -33.97 -11.38
N ASN A 564 2.15 -35.04 -10.64
CA ASN A 564 0.78 -35.53 -10.42
C ASN A 564 -0.02 -35.82 -11.71
N SER A 565 0.48 -36.69 -12.59
CA SER A 565 -0.15 -37.03 -13.89
C SER A 565 -0.32 -35.86 -14.87
N ASN A 566 0.35 -34.72 -14.66
CA ASN A 566 0.43 -33.65 -15.65
C ASN A 566 1.21 -34.13 -16.90
N THR A 567 0.83 -33.65 -18.09
CA THR A 567 1.49 -33.98 -19.36
C THR A 567 1.91 -32.71 -20.11
N ALA A 568 3.14 -32.28 -19.96
CA ALA A 568 3.64 -31.02 -20.51
C ALA A 568 4.31 -31.16 -21.89
N TYR A 569 4.21 -30.11 -22.70
CA TYR A 569 5.01 -29.93 -23.92
C TYR A 569 5.97 -28.76 -23.75
N LEU A 570 7.27 -29.02 -23.82
CA LEU A 570 8.32 -28.02 -23.61
C LEU A 570 9.08 -27.84 -24.92
N LEU A 571 9.11 -26.62 -25.42
CA LEU A 571 9.68 -26.27 -26.72
C LEU A 571 10.64 -25.09 -26.59
N ASN A 572 11.88 -25.23 -27.07
CA ASN A 572 12.84 -24.13 -27.17
C ASN A 572 13.09 -23.37 -25.85
N ASN A 573 13.03 -24.02 -24.70
CA ASN A 573 13.36 -23.37 -23.42
C ASN A 573 14.87 -23.47 -23.14
N THR A 574 15.42 -22.46 -22.46
CA THR A 574 16.79 -22.46 -21.94
C THR A 574 16.74 -22.50 -20.42
N ILE A 575 17.21 -23.61 -19.83
CA ILE A 575 17.20 -23.84 -18.37
C ILE A 575 18.64 -24.00 -17.89
N VAL A 576 19.11 -23.08 -17.03
CA VAL A 576 20.53 -23.00 -16.66
C VAL A 576 20.71 -22.84 -15.15
N ASP A 577 21.74 -23.49 -14.60
CA ASP A 577 22.18 -23.36 -13.18
C ASP A 577 21.10 -23.68 -12.14
N CYS A 578 20.06 -24.43 -12.52
CA CYS A 578 19.02 -24.86 -11.60
C CYS A 578 19.46 -26.14 -10.87
N GLY A 579 19.01 -26.33 -9.62
CA GLY A 579 19.32 -27.55 -8.85
C GLY A 579 18.92 -28.84 -9.58
N ARG A 580 17.81 -28.76 -10.33
CA ARG A 580 17.41 -29.68 -11.40
C ARG A 580 16.99 -28.87 -12.62
N GLY A 581 17.28 -29.33 -13.83
CA GLY A 581 16.69 -28.72 -15.02
C GLY A 581 15.20 -29.02 -15.07
N LEU A 582 14.86 -30.31 -15.21
CA LEU A 582 13.50 -30.83 -15.14
C LEU A 582 13.34 -31.84 -13.99
N ARG A 583 12.24 -31.75 -13.26
CA ARG A 583 11.90 -32.69 -12.18
C ARG A 583 10.50 -33.26 -12.38
N LEU A 584 10.40 -34.55 -12.68
CA LEU A 584 9.12 -35.24 -12.88
C LEU A 584 8.84 -36.17 -11.71
N PHE A 585 7.72 -35.96 -11.00
CA PHE A 585 7.40 -36.74 -9.79
C PHE A 585 5.93 -36.62 -9.35
N ASP A 586 5.62 -37.12 -8.16
CA ASP A 586 4.33 -37.03 -7.48
C ASP A 586 4.56 -36.63 -6.01
N LEU A 587 3.85 -35.61 -5.53
CA LEU A 587 3.98 -35.07 -4.17
C LEU A 587 3.31 -35.91 -3.08
N GLY A 588 2.50 -36.91 -3.42
CA GLY A 588 1.76 -37.73 -2.45
C GLY A 588 0.54 -37.04 -1.83
N ARG A 589 0.11 -35.89 -2.38
CA ARG A 589 -1.02 -35.08 -1.87
C ARG A 589 -2.37 -35.52 -2.47
N TRP A 590 -2.71 -36.81 -2.36
CA TRP A 590 -3.88 -37.40 -3.05
C TRP A 590 -5.21 -37.27 -2.32
N ASP A 591 -5.17 -37.07 -1.00
CA ASP A 591 -6.34 -36.90 -0.15
C ASP A 591 -6.53 -35.41 0.20
N ALA A 592 -7.55 -35.12 1.02
CA ALA A 592 -7.83 -33.77 1.50
C ALA A 592 -6.61 -33.11 2.19
N PRO A 593 -6.42 -31.80 2.05
CA PRO A 593 -7.27 -30.90 1.28
C PRO A 593 -7.02 -30.98 -0.22
N TYR A 594 -5.85 -31.44 -0.67
CA TYR A 594 -5.36 -31.25 -2.05
C TYR A 594 -6.09 -32.05 -3.15
N HIS A 595 -6.47 -33.29 -2.85
CA HIS A 595 -7.14 -34.21 -3.79
C HIS A 595 -6.43 -34.34 -5.16
N LEU A 596 -5.09 -34.26 -5.23
CA LEU A 596 -4.34 -34.33 -6.49
C LEU A 596 -4.39 -35.74 -7.09
N ASN A 597 -4.31 -35.85 -8.41
CA ASN A 597 -4.29 -37.17 -9.03
C ASN A 597 -2.94 -37.88 -8.79
N PRO A 598 -2.96 -39.15 -8.36
CA PRO A 598 -1.73 -39.91 -8.17
C PRO A 598 -1.10 -40.27 -9.53
N GLY A 599 0.22 -40.25 -9.60
CA GLY A 599 1.00 -40.58 -10.79
C GLY A 599 2.12 -39.57 -11.04
N GLY A 600 3.23 -40.01 -11.62
CA GLY A 600 4.33 -39.11 -11.99
C GLY A 600 3.95 -38.17 -13.14
N GLY A 601 4.71 -37.08 -13.30
CA GLY A 601 4.59 -36.21 -14.46
C GLY A 601 5.06 -36.85 -15.77
N THR A 602 4.55 -36.37 -16.89
CA THR A 602 4.98 -36.72 -18.26
C THR A 602 5.39 -35.48 -19.03
N ALA A 603 6.48 -35.53 -19.78
CA ALA A 603 6.93 -34.40 -20.61
C ALA A 603 7.44 -34.85 -21.99
N THR A 604 7.11 -34.06 -23.01
CA THR A 604 7.82 -34.08 -24.29
C THR A 604 8.66 -32.80 -24.37
N VAL A 605 9.97 -32.96 -24.55
CA VAL A 605 10.95 -31.88 -24.51
C VAL A 605 11.63 -31.82 -25.87
N VAL A 606 11.48 -30.69 -26.55
CA VAL A 606 11.92 -30.48 -27.92
C VAL A 606 12.72 -29.19 -28.02
N ASN A 607 13.86 -29.23 -28.70
CA ASN A 607 14.67 -28.03 -28.99
C ASN A 607 15.17 -27.28 -27.75
N CYS A 608 15.15 -27.86 -26.54
CA CYS A 608 15.55 -27.16 -25.33
C CYS A 608 17.06 -27.24 -25.07
N ILE A 609 17.60 -26.25 -24.35
CA ILE A 609 18.92 -26.34 -23.72
C ILE A 609 18.74 -26.50 -22.21
N ILE A 610 19.36 -27.53 -21.63
CA ILE A 610 19.43 -27.73 -20.17
C ILE A 610 20.89 -27.88 -19.78
N TRP A 611 21.43 -26.85 -19.15
CA TRP A 611 22.86 -26.72 -18.92
C TRP A 611 23.22 -26.32 -17.49
N ASP A 612 24.40 -26.71 -17.02
CA ASP A 612 24.92 -26.46 -15.67
C ASP A 612 23.95 -26.78 -14.52
N CYS A 613 22.97 -27.65 -14.76
CA CYS A 613 22.12 -28.22 -13.74
C CYS A 613 22.77 -29.51 -13.22
N PRO A 614 23.07 -29.66 -11.92
CA PRO A 614 23.67 -30.89 -11.38
C PRO A 614 22.85 -32.16 -11.67
N GLN A 615 21.54 -32.00 -11.83
CA GLN A 615 20.60 -33.02 -12.28
C GLN A 615 19.76 -32.46 -13.45
N PRO A 616 20.22 -32.58 -14.72
CA PRO A 616 19.53 -31.96 -15.85
C PRO A 616 18.10 -32.45 -16.01
N ILE A 617 17.86 -33.75 -15.82
CA ILE A 617 16.51 -34.33 -15.76
C ILE A 617 16.48 -35.37 -14.63
N ALA A 618 15.48 -35.27 -13.75
CA ALA A 618 15.23 -36.21 -12.67
C ALA A 618 13.80 -36.79 -12.76
N LEU A 619 13.68 -38.12 -12.70
CA LEU A 619 12.41 -38.86 -12.71
C LEU A 619 12.26 -39.68 -11.44
N ALA A 620 11.08 -39.61 -10.84
CA ALA A 620 10.70 -40.46 -9.71
C ALA A 620 9.34 -41.12 -9.94
N ASP A 621 9.25 -42.41 -9.63
CA ASP A 621 7.97 -43.09 -9.54
C ASP A 621 7.14 -42.48 -8.40
N SER A 622 5.85 -42.31 -8.63
CA SER A 622 4.88 -42.06 -7.57
C SER A 622 4.95 -43.16 -6.51
N SER A 623 4.84 -42.75 -5.25
CA SER A 623 4.73 -43.67 -4.11
C SER A 623 3.38 -44.39 -4.06
N ASN A 624 2.40 -43.98 -4.88
CA ASN A 624 1.10 -44.63 -4.98
C ASN A 624 1.24 -46.00 -5.68
N THR A 625 1.10 -47.08 -4.92
CA THR A 625 1.17 -48.45 -5.48
C THR A 625 -0.17 -48.97 -5.99
N GLY A 626 -1.24 -48.17 -5.91
CA GLY A 626 -2.60 -48.54 -6.30
C GLY A 626 -2.93 -48.27 -7.76
N ILE A 627 -2.09 -47.51 -8.48
CA ILE A 627 -2.26 -47.18 -9.90
C ILE A 627 -1.38 -48.07 -10.78
N ALA A 628 -1.85 -48.31 -12.01
CA ALA A 628 -1.19 -49.24 -12.93
C ALA A 628 0.15 -48.69 -13.45
N ASP A 629 0.14 -47.42 -13.86
CA ASP A 629 1.34 -46.67 -14.19
C ASP A 629 1.53 -45.58 -13.15
N ARG A 630 2.65 -45.66 -12.44
CA ARG A 630 3.05 -44.68 -11.42
C ARG A 630 4.35 -43.98 -11.83
N GLY A 631 4.91 -44.34 -12.99
CA GLY A 631 6.17 -43.78 -13.46
C GLY A 631 6.05 -42.32 -13.84
N SER A 632 7.19 -41.65 -13.88
CA SER A 632 7.34 -40.43 -14.66
C SER A 632 7.89 -40.76 -16.03
N HIS A 633 7.52 -39.99 -17.06
CA HIS A 633 7.88 -40.32 -18.44
C HIS A 633 8.40 -39.09 -19.17
N VAL A 634 9.55 -39.21 -19.81
CA VAL A 634 10.11 -38.12 -20.61
C VAL A 634 10.47 -38.60 -22.01
N THR A 635 10.08 -37.81 -23.01
CA THR A 635 10.57 -37.91 -24.40
C THR A 635 11.46 -36.70 -24.68
N VAL A 636 12.67 -36.93 -25.19
CA VAL A 636 13.65 -35.88 -25.46
C VAL A 636 14.05 -35.92 -26.93
N LEU A 637 13.91 -34.81 -27.65
CA LEU A 637 14.17 -34.68 -29.09
C LEU A 637 14.89 -33.37 -29.38
N HIS A 638 15.98 -33.40 -30.16
CA HIS A 638 16.67 -32.18 -30.58
C HIS A 638 17.05 -31.24 -29.43
N CYS A 639 17.41 -31.75 -28.25
CA CYS A 639 17.83 -30.94 -27.10
C CYS A 639 19.34 -30.99 -26.88
N ASP A 640 19.93 -29.93 -26.35
CA ASP A 640 21.28 -29.96 -25.78
C ASP A 640 21.21 -30.09 -24.26
N ILE A 641 21.62 -31.24 -23.74
CA ILE A 641 21.48 -31.56 -22.32
C ILE A 641 22.83 -32.00 -21.77
N GLN A 642 23.27 -31.34 -20.69
CA GLN A 642 24.54 -31.68 -20.03
C GLN A 642 24.59 -33.16 -19.62
N GLY A 643 25.67 -33.86 -19.99
CA GLY A 643 25.82 -35.31 -19.76
C GLY A 643 24.97 -36.21 -20.68
N GLY A 644 24.11 -35.64 -21.53
CA GLY A 644 23.25 -36.34 -22.48
C GLY A 644 22.34 -37.34 -21.77
N ARG A 645 22.09 -38.48 -22.42
CA ARG A 645 21.25 -39.54 -21.82
C ARG A 645 21.76 -40.02 -20.46
N ASN A 646 23.07 -40.00 -20.24
CA ASN A 646 23.67 -40.46 -18.98
C ASN A 646 23.51 -39.45 -17.84
N GLY A 647 23.18 -38.18 -18.15
CA GLY A 647 22.84 -37.16 -17.15
C GLY A 647 21.44 -37.33 -16.56
N VAL A 648 20.57 -38.12 -17.20
CA VAL A 648 19.20 -38.34 -16.71
C VAL A 648 19.21 -39.27 -15.50
N SER A 649 18.68 -38.77 -14.39
CA SER A 649 18.55 -39.51 -13.13
C SER A 649 17.17 -40.15 -13.02
N VAL A 650 17.10 -41.48 -12.93
CA VAL A 650 15.84 -42.22 -12.76
C VAL A 650 15.89 -43.00 -11.45
N SER A 651 15.00 -42.67 -10.52
CA SER A 651 14.95 -43.27 -9.18
C SER A 651 13.89 -44.38 -9.01
N GLY A 652 13.02 -44.55 -10.01
CA GLY A 652 11.92 -45.52 -10.03
C GLY A 652 12.09 -46.67 -11.04
N GLN A 653 11.23 -47.70 -10.95
CA GLN A 653 11.25 -48.86 -11.86
C GLN A 653 10.25 -48.75 -13.01
N GLN A 654 9.24 -47.87 -12.89
CA GLN A 654 8.21 -47.68 -13.92
C GLN A 654 8.47 -46.44 -14.77
N SER A 655 9.28 -45.51 -14.28
CA SER A 655 9.66 -44.31 -15.02
C SER A 655 10.43 -44.64 -16.31
N THR A 656 10.15 -43.91 -17.40
CA THR A 656 10.77 -44.16 -18.71
C THR A 656 11.41 -42.92 -19.31
N VAL A 657 12.52 -43.15 -20.02
CA VAL A 657 13.24 -42.13 -20.79
C VAL A 657 13.29 -42.59 -22.23
N LEU A 658 12.53 -41.92 -23.10
CA LEU A 658 12.63 -42.06 -24.55
C LEU A 658 13.61 -41.01 -25.08
N TRP A 659 14.85 -41.44 -25.26
CA TRP A 659 15.91 -40.60 -25.84
C TRP A 659 15.82 -40.66 -27.36
N GLY A 660 15.19 -39.66 -27.95
CA GLY A 660 14.98 -39.54 -29.39
C GLY A 660 16.22 -39.09 -30.17
N GLN A 661 15.99 -38.67 -31.41
CA GLN A 661 17.02 -38.18 -32.32
C GLN A 661 17.41 -36.72 -32.02
N GLY A 662 18.49 -36.26 -32.66
CA GLY A 662 18.90 -34.85 -32.63
C GLY A 662 19.53 -34.35 -31.32
N ASN A 663 19.50 -35.15 -30.25
CA ASN A 663 19.98 -34.70 -28.94
C ASN A 663 21.52 -34.59 -28.87
N LEU A 664 21.98 -33.51 -28.25
CA LEU A 664 23.38 -33.15 -28.04
C LEU A 664 23.77 -33.26 -26.56
N SER A 665 25.07 -33.20 -26.32
CA SER A 665 25.67 -32.97 -25.02
C SER A 665 27.02 -32.32 -25.21
N ALA A 666 26.99 -31.02 -25.48
CA ALA A 666 28.17 -30.22 -25.73
C ALA A 666 27.98 -28.83 -25.13
N ASP A 667 29.07 -28.13 -24.85
CA ASP A 667 29.00 -26.78 -24.30
C ASP A 667 28.20 -25.86 -25.25
N PRO A 668 27.08 -25.24 -24.82
CA PRO A 668 26.28 -24.36 -25.65
C PRO A 668 27.01 -23.09 -26.09
N LEU A 669 28.13 -22.75 -25.44
CA LEU A 669 28.89 -21.52 -25.71
C LEU A 669 28.03 -20.25 -25.55
N PHE A 670 27.41 -20.09 -24.37
CA PHE A 670 26.69 -18.86 -24.02
C PHE A 670 27.64 -17.64 -24.00
N ALA A 671 27.12 -16.48 -24.40
CA ALA A 671 27.90 -15.25 -24.54
C ALA A 671 28.42 -14.70 -23.21
N ASP A 672 27.55 -14.50 -22.22
CA ASP A 672 27.93 -14.02 -20.89
C ASP A 672 26.92 -14.46 -19.82
N PRO A 673 26.91 -15.75 -19.45
CA PRO A 673 25.93 -16.30 -18.50
C PRO A 673 26.02 -15.64 -17.10
N ALA A 674 27.16 -15.06 -16.73
CA ALA A 674 27.33 -14.36 -15.45
C ALA A 674 26.53 -13.05 -15.38
N HIS A 675 26.13 -12.49 -16.51
CA HIS A 675 25.28 -11.31 -16.62
C HIS A 675 23.94 -11.62 -17.31
N LEU A 676 23.51 -12.89 -17.26
CA LEU A 676 22.26 -13.40 -17.81
C LEU A 676 22.14 -13.30 -19.35
N ASP A 677 23.26 -13.26 -20.06
CA ASP A 677 23.28 -13.31 -21.53
C ASP A 677 23.51 -14.75 -22.02
N PHE A 678 22.41 -15.40 -22.41
CA PHE A 678 22.38 -16.79 -22.90
C PHE A 678 22.30 -16.89 -24.42
N HIS A 679 22.63 -15.83 -25.15
CA HIS A 679 22.82 -15.92 -26.59
C HIS A 679 23.96 -16.87 -26.94
N LEU A 680 23.82 -17.58 -28.06
CA LEU A 680 24.82 -18.55 -28.54
C LEU A 680 25.95 -17.84 -29.27
N LEU A 681 27.19 -18.11 -28.89
CA LEU A 681 28.38 -17.60 -29.58
C LEU A 681 28.65 -18.34 -30.90
N PRO A 682 29.34 -17.71 -31.86
CA PRO A 682 29.77 -18.37 -33.09
C PRO A 682 30.55 -19.66 -32.83
N GLY A 683 30.09 -20.76 -33.46
CA GLY A 683 30.67 -22.09 -33.28
C GLY A 683 29.98 -22.93 -32.21
N SER A 684 28.92 -22.42 -31.58
CA SER A 684 28.06 -23.22 -30.70
C SER A 684 27.51 -24.46 -31.43
N PRO A 685 27.51 -25.64 -30.78
CA PRO A 685 26.91 -26.85 -31.33
C PRO A 685 25.38 -26.78 -31.38
N ALA A 686 24.76 -25.84 -30.67
CA ALA A 686 23.31 -25.64 -30.62
C ALA A 686 22.77 -24.80 -31.80
N ILE A 687 23.66 -24.12 -32.54
CA ILE A 687 23.29 -23.35 -33.73
C ILE A 687 22.92 -24.30 -34.89
N ASP A 688 21.84 -24.02 -35.60
CA ASP A 688 21.29 -24.79 -36.72
C ASP A 688 21.01 -26.27 -36.37
N ALA A 689 20.74 -26.57 -35.10
CA ALA A 689 20.66 -27.94 -34.59
C ALA A 689 19.25 -28.38 -34.13
N ALA A 690 18.32 -27.44 -33.99
CA ALA A 690 16.94 -27.73 -33.59
C ALA A 690 16.11 -28.36 -34.73
N ASP A 691 15.00 -28.99 -34.38
CA ASP A 691 13.94 -29.32 -35.34
C ASP A 691 13.20 -28.03 -35.73
N THR A 692 13.49 -27.55 -36.94
CA THR A 692 12.92 -26.30 -37.48
C THR A 692 11.41 -26.40 -37.72
N LEU A 693 10.85 -27.60 -37.90
CA LEU A 693 9.41 -27.76 -38.13
C LEU A 693 8.61 -27.61 -36.83
N GLU A 694 9.23 -27.90 -35.69
CA GLU A 694 8.63 -27.76 -34.36
C GLU A 694 8.91 -26.40 -33.73
N ALA A 695 9.99 -25.71 -34.12
CA ALA A 695 10.37 -24.42 -33.56
C ALA A 695 9.29 -23.34 -33.78
N PRO A 696 9.09 -22.41 -32.82
CA PRO A 696 8.21 -21.27 -33.01
C PRO A 696 8.76 -20.31 -34.08
N ASP A 697 7.89 -19.47 -34.65
CA ASP A 697 8.25 -18.52 -35.72
C ASP A 697 9.30 -17.48 -35.28
N THR A 698 9.36 -17.18 -33.97
CA THR A 698 10.31 -16.23 -33.38
C THR A 698 10.99 -16.79 -32.13
N ASP A 699 12.18 -16.28 -31.82
CA ASP A 699 12.91 -16.53 -30.59
C ASP A 699 12.45 -15.61 -29.43
N TYR A 700 13.14 -15.70 -28.29
CA TYR A 700 12.88 -14.88 -27.10
C TYR A 700 12.99 -13.37 -27.36
N ASP A 701 13.91 -12.95 -28.23
CA ASP A 701 14.14 -11.55 -28.60
C ASP A 701 13.18 -11.06 -29.70
N GLY A 702 12.33 -11.95 -30.22
CA GLY A 702 11.44 -11.67 -31.34
C GLY A 702 12.12 -11.77 -32.72
N ASN A 703 13.33 -12.31 -32.80
CA ASN A 703 14.03 -12.59 -34.06
C ASN A 703 13.38 -13.76 -34.79
N PRO A 704 13.31 -13.73 -36.13
CA PRO A 704 12.70 -14.81 -36.91
C PRO A 704 13.54 -16.09 -36.85
N ARG A 705 12.86 -17.24 -36.82
CA ARG A 705 13.47 -18.58 -36.94
C ARG A 705 13.06 -19.27 -38.25
N PRO A 706 13.96 -20.02 -38.91
CA PRO A 706 15.42 -20.02 -38.68
C PRO A 706 16.08 -18.77 -39.27
N ALA A 707 17.13 -18.27 -38.62
CA ALA A 707 18.02 -17.26 -39.18
C ALA A 707 19.13 -17.89 -40.04
N GLY A 708 19.52 -19.14 -39.71
CA GLY A 708 20.53 -19.92 -40.42
C GLY A 708 19.96 -20.99 -41.37
N ALA A 709 20.63 -22.13 -41.42
CA ALA A 709 20.22 -23.30 -42.18
C ALA A 709 19.06 -24.07 -41.50
N ALA A 710 18.95 -23.97 -40.18
CA ALA A 710 17.90 -24.53 -39.34
C ALA A 710 17.72 -23.64 -38.10
N ALA A 711 16.70 -23.91 -37.29
CA ALA A 711 16.53 -23.18 -36.04
C ALA A 711 17.61 -23.60 -35.02
N ASP A 712 17.86 -22.74 -34.04
CA ASP A 712 18.76 -23.01 -32.93
C ASP A 712 18.03 -23.69 -31.77
N MET A 713 18.75 -24.51 -31.01
CA MET A 713 18.23 -25.03 -29.73
C MET A 713 18.21 -23.91 -28.68
N GLY A 714 17.27 -24.00 -27.74
CA GLY A 714 17.08 -23.03 -26.67
C GLY A 714 16.21 -21.85 -27.11
N ALA A 715 16.10 -20.87 -26.21
CA ALA A 715 15.20 -19.73 -26.30
C ALA A 715 15.63 -18.68 -27.33
N TYR A 716 16.92 -18.60 -27.66
CA TYR A 716 17.50 -17.61 -28.57
C TYR A 716 17.84 -18.20 -29.94
N GLU A 717 17.85 -17.35 -30.97
CA GLU A 717 18.31 -17.65 -32.32
C GLU A 717 19.53 -16.76 -32.66
N ALA A 718 20.66 -17.38 -32.96
CA ALA A 718 21.87 -16.68 -33.35
C ALA A 718 21.67 -15.92 -34.67
N GLN A 719 21.92 -14.62 -34.63
CA GLN A 719 21.82 -13.77 -35.81
C GLN A 719 23.16 -13.72 -36.60
N PRO A 720 23.14 -13.60 -37.94
CA PRO A 720 24.32 -13.66 -38.81
C PRO A 720 25.39 -12.58 -38.64
#